data_AF-A0A7V7X620-F1
#
_entry.id   AF-A0A7V7X620-F1
#
_cell.length_a   1.000
_cell.length_b   1.000
_cell.length_c   1.000
_cell.angle_alpha   90.00
_cell.angle_beta   90.00
_cell.angle_gamma   90.00
#
_symmetry.space_group_name_H-M   'P 1'
#
loop_
_entity.id
_entity.type
_entity.pdbx_description
1 polymer ?
#
loop_
_entity_poly.entity_id
_entity_poly.type
_entity_poly.pdbx_seq_one_letter_code
_entity_poly.pdbx_strand_id
1 'polypeptide(L)'
;MRLFPWYLALLSVLSYGFTKSSAIASEIVIQRAINAQMDVQDSSLYYKKLAFTELKNYENMSGALRIFSKLFGDNLKRSSQYISKVLKNNAEDTEGIFLKGMLQRFEGKLRESEASFKQVISKDDRFVAFDLPNVWLQLGSTYREMGEYDLAIDSYKQGALINLEDTFPLIQLSLVFMDIGKDEEACEAFYGGLNDIRDPVTIEKVFIDAKEIASTDEIKQWESFKSNPEKLEFLKTFWKRRDPNPIDPVNQRLIEHYKRLNYARQTYSKAFKPWYDDRGALYIKLGKPERVYYGRPQQNIKENESWFYDNIKAGLFYDFVDFHGSYQLTSLFDAVDHSAKIQDIVELFNERSSYNMYYQKIALKIKTQADVEQQRIEEQMQNAGGGLTGIGPLIDRLSRARDAAGALQTNQNLQDNTFNLNYVNKQNFIFDVGAPHLPINCNFASFKGNKKDSRLEFYYVVPFNQLNFVPSISETNKFSTGLKLNFALFDLKYDEVMKLDRDYMITAGGNEITSHFYIDQLDNEIPPGKYVAALEIRNNEKDRVGIYQFVVSVRDYSSDTLTVSDIEIAQYVDNTITREKFVKPKSTLKVVPNPAAGLLKNKPLTVYYEIYNLTLNNDGKSSYQISYSIKMAEGGQGFLKAITGVFGNKQEASTSSITTKEGKSTTEKEYIGFDISELPTGVATLEVKVKDLNSSKESSSVINLTILDEEKKKEETIQK
;
A
#
# COMPACT_ATOMS: atom_id res chain seq x y z
N MET A 1 49.23 -35.74 6.11
CA MET A 1 49.14 -36.50 4.84
C MET A 1 47.69 -36.91 4.66
N ARG A 2 47.10 -36.65 3.47
CA ARG A 2 45.66 -36.70 3.09
C ARG A 2 44.82 -35.41 3.28
N LEU A 3 45.11 -34.39 2.47
CA LEU A 3 44.14 -33.38 2.00
C LEU A 3 44.33 -33.07 0.50
N PHE A 4 44.75 -34.08 -0.27
CA PHE A 4 45.07 -33.96 -1.70
C PHE A 4 43.93 -34.22 -2.71
N PRO A 5 42.71 -34.72 -2.39
CA PRO A 5 41.67 -34.93 -3.42
C PRO A 5 40.85 -33.68 -3.79
N TRP A 6 40.78 -32.64 -2.94
CA TRP A 6 39.89 -31.49 -3.17
C TRP A 6 40.49 -30.41 -4.09
N TYR A 7 41.82 -30.39 -4.22
CA TYR A 7 42.54 -29.40 -5.03
C TYR A 7 42.40 -29.66 -6.54
N LEU A 8 42.21 -30.92 -6.95
CA LEU A 8 42.08 -31.30 -8.36
C LEU A 8 40.65 -31.13 -8.92
N ALA A 9 39.61 -31.21 -8.07
CA ALA A 9 38.23 -30.91 -8.49
C ALA A 9 38.00 -29.41 -8.71
N LEU A 10 38.81 -28.55 -8.08
CA LEU A 10 38.76 -27.10 -8.31
C LEU A 10 39.51 -26.70 -9.59
N LEU A 11 40.59 -27.42 -9.94
CA LEU A 11 41.35 -27.18 -11.17
C LEU A 11 40.61 -27.64 -12.43
N SER A 12 39.68 -28.60 -12.35
CA SER A 12 38.84 -28.99 -13.49
C SER A 12 37.72 -27.99 -13.81
N VAL A 13 37.40 -27.07 -12.88
CA VAL A 13 36.47 -25.96 -13.13
C VAL A 13 37.20 -24.75 -13.74
N LEU A 14 38.51 -24.64 -13.52
CA LEU A 14 39.33 -23.52 -14.00
C LEU A 14 39.92 -23.71 -15.41
N SER A 15 39.72 -24.87 -16.06
CA SER A 15 40.22 -25.15 -17.41
C SER A 15 39.16 -25.12 -18.53
N TYR A 16 37.92 -24.71 -18.23
CA TYR A 16 36.89 -24.48 -19.24
C TYR A 16 36.43 -23.02 -19.25
N GLY A 17 36.82 -22.32 -20.31
CA GLY A 17 36.14 -21.16 -20.94
C GLY A 17 35.49 -20.11 -20.04
N PHE A 18 36.11 -18.92 -20.01
CA PHE A 18 35.51 -17.66 -19.58
C PHE A 18 34.08 -17.47 -20.16
N THR A 19 33.07 -17.40 -19.30
CA THR A 19 31.85 -16.56 -19.42
C THR A 19 30.94 -16.75 -18.18
N LYS A 20 30.36 -15.64 -17.67
CA LYS A 20 29.21 -15.52 -16.76
C LYS A 20 29.14 -16.25 -15.39
N SER A 21 30.06 -17.16 -15.02
CA SER A 21 29.90 -17.98 -13.80
C SER A 21 30.59 -17.46 -12.51
N SER A 22 31.38 -16.39 -12.56
CA SER A 22 32.16 -15.93 -11.38
C SER A 22 31.31 -15.23 -10.31
N ALA A 23 30.26 -14.50 -10.70
CA ALA A 23 29.39 -13.79 -9.76
C ALA A 23 28.58 -14.75 -8.88
N ILE A 24 27.97 -15.79 -9.48
CA ILE A 24 27.18 -16.80 -8.77
C ILE A 24 28.08 -17.65 -7.86
N ALA A 25 29.30 -17.97 -8.30
CA ALA A 25 30.28 -18.67 -7.48
C ALA A 25 30.70 -17.83 -6.25
N SER A 26 30.86 -16.52 -6.41
CA SER A 26 31.19 -15.61 -5.29
C SER A 26 30.05 -15.50 -4.28
N GLU A 27 28.80 -15.53 -4.73
CA GLU A 27 27.60 -15.41 -3.90
C GLU A 27 27.31 -16.69 -3.09
N ILE A 28 27.45 -17.87 -3.70
CA ILE A 28 27.32 -19.17 -3.02
C ILE A 28 28.42 -19.38 -1.98
N VAL A 29 29.64 -18.89 -2.24
CA VAL A 29 30.77 -18.97 -1.30
C VAL A 29 30.57 -18.01 -0.12
N ILE A 30 30.06 -16.80 -0.36
CA ILE A 30 29.71 -15.83 0.69
C ILE A 30 28.62 -16.37 1.60
N GLN A 31 27.60 -17.02 1.03
CA GLN A 31 26.48 -17.56 1.81
C GLN A 31 26.84 -18.82 2.60
N ARG A 32 27.75 -19.65 2.09
CA ARG A 32 28.30 -20.79 2.82
C ARG A 32 29.26 -20.37 3.95
N ALA A 33 30.00 -19.28 3.78
CA ALA A 33 30.88 -18.74 4.83
C ALA A 33 30.10 -18.06 5.97
N ILE A 34 29.01 -17.36 5.65
CA ILE A 34 28.10 -16.76 6.64
C ILE A 34 27.42 -17.85 7.49
N ASN A 35 27.00 -18.95 6.86
CA ASN A 35 26.38 -20.08 7.56
C ASN A 35 27.36 -20.94 8.37
N ALA A 36 28.69 -20.74 8.23
CA ALA A 36 29.72 -21.60 8.83
C ALA A 36 30.43 -21.01 10.07
N GLN A 37 30.07 -19.81 10.54
CA GLN A 37 30.67 -19.15 11.73
C GLN A 37 32.22 -19.27 11.80
N MET A 38 32.91 -19.02 10.69
CA MET A 38 34.38 -19.09 10.67
C MET A 38 35.05 -17.89 11.34
N ASP A 39 36.17 -18.14 12.00
CA ASP A 39 36.97 -17.17 12.76
C ASP A 39 37.52 -16.02 11.89
N VAL A 40 37.55 -14.83 12.48
CA VAL A 40 37.73 -13.52 11.84
C VAL A 40 39.13 -13.33 11.25
N GLN A 41 40.14 -14.06 11.74
CA GLN A 41 41.53 -13.90 11.31
C GLN A 41 41.84 -14.52 9.93
N ASP A 42 41.34 -15.72 9.65
CA ASP A 42 41.58 -16.41 8.36
C ASP A 42 40.78 -15.78 7.22
N SER A 43 39.61 -15.25 7.55
CA SER A 43 38.78 -14.42 6.68
C SER A 43 39.57 -13.23 6.10
N SER A 44 40.41 -12.57 6.91
CA SER A 44 41.12 -11.36 6.50
C SER A 44 42.18 -11.59 5.41
N LEU A 45 42.80 -12.78 5.36
CA LEU A 45 43.81 -13.11 4.36
C LEU A 45 43.16 -13.48 3.01
N TYR A 46 42.02 -14.18 3.06
CA TYR A 46 41.18 -14.48 1.89
C TYR A 46 40.57 -13.20 1.29
N TYR A 47 40.02 -12.30 2.12
CA TYR A 47 39.50 -11.01 1.70
C TYR A 47 40.60 -10.06 1.19
N LYS A 48 41.81 -10.09 1.76
CA LYS A 48 42.97 -9.36 1.22
C LYS A 48 43.33 -9.82 -0.20
N LYS A 49 43.30 -11.13 -0.46
CA LYS A 49 43.63 -11.68 -1.78
C LYS A 49 42.51 -11.44 -2.80
N LEU A 50 41.25 -11.57 -2.38
CA LEU A 50 40.07 -11.29 -3.22
C LEU A 50 40.00 -9.80 -3.57
N ALA A 51 40.18 -8.89 -2.60
CA ALA A 51 40.22 -7.45 -2.85
C ALA A 51 41.37 -7.06 -3.81
N PHE A 52 42.56 -7.65 -3.67
CA PHE A 52 43.70 -7.35 -4.56
C PHE A 52 43.54 -7.90 -5.99
N THR A 53 42.72 -8.94 -6.17
CA THR A 53 42.50 -9.57 -7.49
C THR A 53 41.28 -8.96 -8.19
N GLU A 54 40.27 -8.53 -7.44
CA GLU A 54 39.07 -7.85 -7.93
C GLU A 54 39.30 -6.36 -8.20
N LEU A 55 40.17 -5.67 -7.44
CA LEU A 55 40.59 -4.28 -7.73
C LEU A 55 41.35 -4.13 -9.06
N LYS A 56 41.77 -5.24 -9.68
CA LYS A 56 42.43 -5.25 -11.00
C LYS A 56 41.45 -5.37 -12.17
N ASN A 57 40.20 -5.77 -11.92
CA ASN A 57 39.18 -5.91 -12.95
C ASN A 57 38.08 -4.88 -12.67
N TYR A 58 38.19 -3.76 -13.39
CA TYR A 58 37.21 -2.68 -13.43
C TYR A 58 35.85 -3.22 -13.86
N GLU A 59 34.92 -3.44 -12.93
CA GLU A 59 33.48 -3.54 -13.24
C GLU A 59 32.52 -3.49 -12.05
N ASN A 60 32.96 -3.36 -10.78
CA ASN A 60 31.99 -3.35 -9.68
C ASN A 60 32.37 -2.48 -8.47
N MET A 61 32.10 -1.18 -8.59
CA MET A 61 32.21 -0.18 -7.52
C MET A 61 31.28 -0.49 -6.33
N SER A 62 30.18 -1.23 -6.55
CA SER A 62 29.30 -1.74 -5.49
C SER A 62 30.00 -2.76 -4.57
N GLY A 63 30.97 -3.53 -5.10
CA GLY A 63 31.80 -4.48 -4.38
C GLY A 63 32.81 -3.81 -3.46
N ALA A 64 33.42 -2.71 -3.91
CA ALA A 64 34.31 -1.87 -3.11
C ALA A 64 33.57 -1.17 -1.96
N LEU A 65 32.36 -0.63 -2.21
CA LEU A 65 31.47 -0.07 -1.18
C LEU A 65 30.99 -1.13 -0.17
N ARG A 66 30.76 -2.37 -0.62
CA ARG A 66 30.39 -3.49 0.25
C ARG A 66 31.55 -3.90 1.16
N ILE A 67 32.77 -3.99 0.61
CA ILE A 67 34.01 -4.24 1.37
C ILE A 67 34.27 -3.09 2.35
N PHE A 68 34.02 -1.83 1.95
CA PHE A 68 34.01 -0.68 2.85
C PHE A 68 32.95 -0.82 3.95
N SER A 69 31.68 -1.14 3.68
CA SER A 69 30.69 -1.28 4.76
C SER A 69 31.00 -2.48 5.70
N LYS A 70 31.56 -3.58 5.19
CA LYS A 70 31.91 -4.78 5.98
C LYS A 70 33.17 -4.61 6.80
N LEU A 71 34.10 -3.74 6.38
CA LEU A 71 35.34 -3.46 7.12
C LEU A 71 35.13 -2.44 8.24
N PHE A 72 34.13 -1.55 8.18
CA PHE A 72 34.16 -0.32 8.97
C PHE A 72 33.34 -0.31 10.26
N GLY A 73 32.64 -1.39 10.59
CA GLY A 73 32.05 -1.56 11.93
C GLY A 73 33.09 -1.49 13.06
N ASP A 74 34.35 -1.85 12.77
CA ASP A 74 35.46 -1.83 13.72
C ASP A 74 36.77 -1.19 13.18
N ASN A 75 36.77 -0.60 11.97
CA ASN A 75 38.04 -0.35 11.26
C ASN A 75 38.15 0.93 10.41
N LEU A 76 37.37 1.97 10.72
CA LEU A 76 37.60 3.35 10.22
C LEU A 76 39.08 3.74 10.22
N LYS A 77 39.78 3.37 11.29
CA LYS A 77 41.22 3.58 11.48
C LYS A 77 42.08 2.88 10.42
N ARG A 78 41.78 1.64 10.02
CA ARG A 78 42.57 0.92 9.00
C ARG A 78 42.35 1.45 7.60
N SER A 79 41.15 1.92 7.30
CA SER A 79 40.86 2.47 5.99
C SER A 79 41.43 3.87 5.81
N SER A 80 41.37 4.68 6.87
CA SER A 80 42.15 5.92 6.96
C SER A 80 43.65 5.67 6.76
N GLN A 81 44.21 4.60 7.38
CA GLN A 81 45.61 4.19 7.18
C GLN A 81 45.92 3.77 5.73
N TYR A 82 45.01 3.04 5.08
CA TYR A 82 45.19 2.62 3.70
C TYR A 82 45.19 3.82 2.74
N ILE A 83 44.18 4.68 2.83
CA ILE A 83 44.05 5.90 2.04
C ILE A 83 45.30 6.79 2.24
N SER A 84 45.73 6.96 3.50
CA SER A 84 46.95 7.71 3.84
C SER A 84 48.20 7.10 3.21
N LYS A 85 48.31 5.77 3.13
CA LYS A 85 49.45 5.10 2.50
C LYS A 85 49.46 5.30 0.99
N VAL A 86 48.31 5.19 0.32
CA VAL A 86 48.16 5.44 -1.12
C VAL A 86 48.56 6.88 -1.45
N LEU A 87 47.98 7.86 -0.74
CA LEU A 87 48.23 9.28 -0.98
C LEU A 87 49.64 9.72 -0.57
N LYS A 88 50.30 9.02 0.36
CA LYS A 88 51.72 9.25 0.68
C LYS A 88 52.64 8.81 -0.46
N ASN A 89 52.29 7.73 -1.16
CA ASN A 89 53.08 7.22 -2.29
C ASN A 89 52.81 8.02 -3.56
N ASN A 90 51.57 8.47 -3.77
CA ASN A 90 51.17 9.34 -4.87
C ASN A 90 50.09 10.31 -4.40
N ALA A 91 50.47 11.57 -4.17
CA ALA A 91 49.56 12.60 -3.67
C ALA A 91 48.48 13.01 -4.69
N GLU A 92 48.68 12.70 -5.97
CA GLU A 92 47.74 12.97 -7.06
C GLU A 92 46.90 11.76 -7.46
N ASP A 93 46.92 10.68 -6.68
CA ASP A 93 46.14 9.48 -6.93
C ASP A 93 44.63 9.77 -6.84
N THR A 94 43.96 9.86 -7.99
CA THR A 94 42.56 10.30 -8.08
C THR A 94 41.60 9.36 -7.34
N GLU A 95 41.83 8.05 -7.39
CA GLU A 95 41.02 7.06 -6.67
C GLU A 95 41.21 7.19 -5.15
N GLY A 96 42.46 7.35 -4.68
CA GLY A 96 42.77 7.63 -3.29
C GLY A 96 42.14 8.92 -2.77
N ILE A 97 42.11 9.98 -3.59
CA ILE A 97 41.45 11.25 -3.25
C ILE A 97 39.93 11.06 -3.20
N PHE A 98 39.34 10.33 -4.14
CA PHE A 98 37.91 10.00 -4.14
C PHE A 98 37.51 9.23 -2.88
N LEU A 99 38.26 8.18 -2.52
CA LEU A 99 38.02 7.41 -1.30
C LEU A 99 38.22 8.24 -0.02
N LYS A 100 39.19 9.17 -0.02
CA LYS A 100 39.36 10.16 1.06
C LYS A 100 38.12 11.04 1.21
N GLY A 101 37.58 11.55 0.10
CA GLY A 101 36.35 12.34 0.09
C GLY A 101 35.17 11.57 0.68
N MET A 102 34.98 10.31 0.29
CA MET A 102 33.93 9.45 0.87
C MET A 102 34.09 9.24 2.37
N LEU A 103 35.31 8.98 2.83
CA LEU A 103 35.61 8.82 4.26
C LEU A 103 35.32 10.10 5.05
N GLN A 104 35.74 11.25 4.53
CA GLN A 104 35.49 12.56 5.14
C GLN A 104 33.99 12.85 5.27
N ARG A 105 33.19 12.54 4.24
CA ARG A 105 31.73 12.69 4.31
C ARG A 105 31.14 11.80 5.39
N PHE A 106 31.55 10.53 5.45
CA PHE A 106 31.10 9.60 6.48
C PHE A 106 31.47 10.06 7.90
N GLU A 107 32.62 10.70 8.07
CA GLU A 107 33.04 11.33 9.33
C GLU A 107 32.30 12.65 9.64
N GLY A 108 31.39 13.10 8.77
CA GLY A 108 30.68 14.39 8.89
C GLY A 108 31.52 15.62 8.51
N LYS A 109 32.73 15.44 7.97
CA LYS A 109 33.63 16.51 7.51
C LYS A 109 33.27 16.95 6.10
N LEU A 110 32.06 17.47 5.93
CA LEU A 110 31.43 17.70 4.62
C LEU A 110 32.24 18.67 3.73
N ARG A 111 32.77 19.77 4.28
CA ARG A 111 33.59 20.73 3.53
C ARG A 111 34.93 20.15 3.05
N GLU A 112 35.55 19.27 3.84
CA GLU A 112 36.78 18.61 3.41
C GLU A 112 36.50 17.56 2.31
N SER A 113 35.36 16.87 2.44
CA SER A 113 34.86 15.93 1.43
C SER A 113 34.61 16.63 0.09
N GLU A 114 33.91 17.76 0.13
CA GLU A 114 33.67 18.64 -1.03
C GLU A 114 34.98 18.99 -1.75
N ALA A 115 36.01 19.42 -1.00
CA ALA A 115 37.31 19.76 -1.56
C ALA A 115 37.99 18.56 -2.24
N SER A 116 37.94 17.38 -1.62
CA SER A 116 38.48 16.14 -2.21
C SER A 116 37.76 15.77 -3.51
N PHE A 117 36.43 15.86 -3.56
CA PHE A 117 35.67 15.57 -4.78
C PHE A 117 35.89 16.61 -5.89
N LYS A 118 35.98 17.89 -5.57
CA LYS A 118 36.35 18.94 -6.54
C LYS A 118 37.75 18.72 -7.10
N GLN A 119 38.69 18.24 -6.27
CA GLN A 119 40.03 17.88 -6.74
C GLN A 119 39.98 16.73 -7.76
N VAL A 120 39.13 15.72 -7.55
CA VAL A 120 38.90 14.63 -8.51
C VAL A 120 38.33 15.17 -9.83
N ILE A 121 37.31 16.05 -9.74
CA ILE A 121 36.63 16.64 -10.91
C ILE A 121 37.57 17.56 -11.72
N SER A 122 38.57 18.18 -11.08
CA SER A 122 39.52 19.05 -11.77
C SER A 122 40.51 18.32 -12.71
N LYS A 123 40.47 16.99 -12.75
CA LYS A 123 41.26 16.15 -13.68
C LYS A 123 40.52 16.01 -15.04
N ASP A 124 41.17 15.47 -16.08
CA ASP A 124 40.60 15.34 -17.45
C ASP A 124 39.14 14.85 -17.41
N ASP A 125 38.22 15.62 -18.00
CA ASP A 125 36.78 15.35 -18.02
C ASP A 125 36.46 13.93 -18.52
N ARG A 126 37.29 13.38 -19.43
CA ARG A 126 37.15 12.00 -19.90
C ARG A 126 37.48 10.99 -18.82
N PHE A 127 38.51 11.22 -18.01
CA PHE A 127 38.84 10.35 -16.88
C PHE A 127 37.71 10.32 -15.85
N VAL A 128 37.16 11.50 -15.52
CA VAL A 128 36.02 11.60 -14.61
C VAL A 128 34.80 10.86 -15.17
N ALA A 129 34.56 10.93 -16.48
CA ALA A 129 33.44 10.27 -17.13
C ALA A 129 33.56 8.74 -17.19
N PHE A 130 34.75 8.21 -17.49
CA PHE A 130 34.94 6.76 -17.69
C PHE A 130 35.37 6.02 -16.42
N ASP A 131 36.23 6.61 -15.59
CA ASP A 131 36.88 5.90 -14.48
C ASP A 131 36.19 6.16 -13.13
N LEU A 132 35.61 7.34 -12.91
CA LEU A 132 34.93 7.72 -11.65
C LEU A 132 33.61 8.48 -11.86
N PRO A 133 32.65 7.95 -12.66
CA PRO A 133 31.39 8.65 -12.96
C PRO A 133 30.57 8.98 -11.71
N ASN A 134 30.76 8.21 -10.62
CA ASN A 134 30.06 8.40 -9.36
C ASN A 134 30.57 9.58 -8.51
N VAL A 135 31.62 10.30 -8.91
CA VAL A 135 32.10 11.47 -8.14
C VAL A 135 31.04 12.56 -8.01
N TRP A 136 30.30 12.82 -9.08
CA TRP A 136 29.21 13.79 -9.10
C TRP A 136 28.05 13.37 -8.20
N LEU A 137 27.73 12.07 -8.16
CA LEU A 137 26.75 11.50 -7.24
C LEU A 137 27.17 11.70 -5.77
N GLN A 138 28.44 11.46 -5.44
CA GLN A 138 28.95 11.66 -4.07
C GLN A 138 29.01 13.14 -3.68
N LEU A 139 29.43 14.02 -4.60
CA LEU A 139 29.44 15.46 -4.39
C LEU A 139 28.03 16.01 -4.18
N GLY A 140 27.05 15.60 -5.02
CA GLY A 140 25.65 15.98 -4.85
C GLY A 140 25.09 15.54 -3.50
N SER A 141 25.45 14.33 -3.06
CA SER A 141 25.04 13.82 -1.75
C SER A 141 25.70 14.57 -0.58
N THR A 142 26.93 15.04 -0.77
CA THR A 142 27.64 15.89 0.20
C THR A 142 26.93 17.24 0.33
N TYR A 143 26.59 17.88 -0.79
CA TYR A 143 25.87 19.16 -0.78
C TYR A 143 24.46 19.04 -0.19
N ARG A 144 23.75 17.94 -0.47
CA ARG A 144 22.44 17.66 0.14
C ARG A 144 22.55 17.58 1.67
N GLU A 145 23.56 16.87 2.19
CA GLU A 145 23.82 16.79 3.64
C GLU A 145 24.22 18.14 4.26
N MET A 146 24.80 19.04 3.47
CA MET A 146 25.13 20.41 3.88
C MET A 146 23.92 21.37 3.81
N GLY A 147 22.81 20.96 3.20
CA GLY A 147 21.66 21.84 2.90
C GLY A 147 21.86 22.77 1.69
N GLU A 148 22.93 22.57 0.91
CA GLU A 148 23.27 23.37 -0.27
C GLU A 148 22.54 22.80 -1.51
N TYR A 149 21.21 22.90 -1.52
CA TYR A 149 20.37 22.14 -2.45
C TYR A 149 20.58 22.48 -3.93
N ASP A 150 20.85 23.75 -4.29
CA ASP A 150 21.13 24.13 -5.67
C ASP A 150 22.39 23.44 -6.21
N LEU A 151 23.46 23.41 -5.40
CA LEU A 151 24.70 22.71 -5.76
C LEU A 151 24.52 21.20 -5.83
N ALA A 152 23.65 20.64 -4.98
CA ALA A 152 23.28 19.22 -5.02
C ALA A 152 22.57 18.88 -6.34
N ILE A 153 21.58 19.69 -6.73
CA ILE A 153 20.82 19.54 -7.98
C ILE A 153 21.76 19.57 -9.18
N ASP A 154 22.64 20.56 -9.26
CA ASP A 154 23.60 20.69 -10.36
C ASP A 154 24.54 19.48 -10.42
N SER A 155 25.03 19.02 -9.28
CA SER A 155 25.92 17.86 -9.21
C SER A 155 25.23 16.57 -9.68
N TYR A 156 23.99 16.32 -9.26
CA TYR A 156 23.24 15.14 -9.72
C TYR A 156 22.91 15.20 -11.21
N LYS A 157 22.57 16.38 -11.73
CA LYS A 157 22.38 16.59 -13.18
C LYS A 157 23.65 16.29 -13.97
N GLN A 158 24.81 16.76 -13.50
CA GLN A 158 26.10 16.41 -14.12
C GLN A 158 26.36 14.91 -14.09
N GLY A 159 26.10 14.24 -12.96
CA GLY A 159 26.22 12.79 -12.85
C GLY A 159 25.34 12.04 -13.87
N ALA A 160 24.09 12.46 -14.04
CA ALA A 160 23.17 11.89 -15.01
C ALA A 160 23.57 12.16 -16.47
N LEU A 161 24.15 13.34 -16.76
CA LEU A 161 24.63 13.70 -18.11
C LEU A 161 25.88 12.90 -18.53
N ILE A 162 26.78 12.67 -17.58
CA ILE A 162 28.05 11.99 -17.83
C ILE A 162 27.85 10.48 -17.98
N ASN A 163 26.98 9.89 -17.16
CA ASN A 163 26.62 8.48 -17.24
C ASN A 163 25.17 8.31 -17.72
N LEU A 164 24.96 8.49 -19.02
CA LEU A 164 23.65 8.30 -19.66
C LEU A 164 23.10 6.87 -19.51
N GLU A 165 23.96 5.93 -19.11
CA GLU A 165 23.63 4.52 -18.97
C GLU A 165 23.22 4.13 -17.54
N ASP A 166 23.33 5.02 -16.55
CA ASP A 166 22.88 4.81 -15.17
C ASP A 166 22.03 5.99 -14.68
N THR A 167 20.73 5.75 -14.56
CA THR A 167 19.76 6.78 -14.15
C THR A 167 19.68 6.95 -12.62
N PHE A 168 20.49 6.26 -11.82
CA PHE A 168 20.46 6.39 -10.36
C PHE A 168 20.67 7.82 -9.79
N PRO A 169 21.51 8.69 -10.38
CA PRO A 169 21.60 10.08 -9.94
C PRO A 169 20.26 10.81 -9.94
N LEU A 170 19.32 10.45 -10.83
CA LEU A 170 17.97 11.02 -10.85
C LEU A 170 17.13 10.58 -9.65
N ILE A 171 17.33 9.36 -9.13
CA ILE A 171 16.72 8.92 -7.86
C ILE A 171 17.25 9.78 -6.72
N GLN A 172 18.55 10.09 -6.67
CA GLN A 172 19.08 10.95 -5.61
C GLN A 172 18.62 12.41 -5.77
N LEU A 173 18.51 12.90 -7.00
CA LEU A 173 17.93 14.20 -7.31
C LEU A 173 16.49 14.31 -6.82
N SER A 174 15.69 13.24 -6.97
CA SER A 174 14.32 13.22 -6.46
C SER A 174 14.25 13.49 -4.96
N LEU A 175 15.20 12.96 -4.17
CA LEU A 175 15.25 13.19 -2.74
C LEU A 175 15.56 14.64 -2.39
N VAL A 176 16.38 15.32 -3.20
CA VAL A 176 16.63 16.76 -3.03
C VAL A 176 15.36 17.57 -3.30
N PHE A 177 14.64 17.23 -4.38
CA PHE A 177 13.37 17.89 -4.69
C PHE A 177 12.32 17.68 -3.59
N MET A 178 12.24 16.48 -3.00
CA MET A 178 11.39 16.21 -1.84
C MET A 178 11.80 17.06 -0.62
N ASP A 179 13.11 17.23 -0.36
CA ASP A 179 13.61 18.02 0.77
C ASP A 179 13.22 19.51 0.66
N ILE A 180 13.13 20.05 -0.57
CA ILE A 180 12.72 21.44 -0.82
C ILE A 180 11.23 21.63 -1.16
N GLY A 181 10.44 20.56 -1.08
CA GLY A 181 8.98 20.59 -1.32
C GLY A 181 8.57 20.72 -2.79
N LYS A 182 9.45 20.39 -3.73
CA LYS A 182 9.18 20.33 -5.17
C LYS A 182 8.71 18.93 -5.57
N ASP A 183 7.51 18.58 -5.13
CA ASP A 183 7.01 17.20 -5.16
C ASP A 183 6.76 16.68 -6.59
N GLU A 184 6.39 17.54 -7.55
CA GLU A 184 6.21 17.17 -8.96
C GLU A 184 7.55 16.82 -9.61
N GLU A 185 8.55 17.69 -9.49
CA GLU A 185 9.90 17.43 -9.99
C GLU A 185 10.55 16.23 -9.29
N ALA A 186 10.22 16.00 -8.02
CA ALA A 186 10.66 14.80 -7.30
C ALA A 186 10.10 13.52 -7.93
N CYS A 187 8.79 13.46 -8.21
CA CYS A 187 8.19 12.30 -8.86
C CYS A 187 8.75 12.09 -10.28
N GLU A 188 8.90 13.15 -11.06
CA GLU A 188 9.50 13.08 -12.40
C GLU A 188 10.92 12.49 -12.33
N ALA A 189 11.78 13.02 -11.46
CA ALA A 189 13.14 12.54 -11.29
C ALA A 189 13.20 11.10 -10.76
N PHE A 190 12.27 10.71 -9.88
CA PHE A 190 12.20 9.36 -9.33
C PHE A 190 11.82 8.34 -10.41
N TYR A 191 10.73 8.58 -11.14
CA TYR A 191 10.28 7.66 -12.19
C TYR A 191 11.23 7.64 -13.39
N GLY A 192 11.81 8.79 -13.77
CA GLY A 192 12.89 8.87 -14.75
C GLY A 192 14.12 8.08 -14.29
N GLY A 193 14.43 8.15 -13.00
CA GLY A 193 15.49 7.37 -12.36
C GLY A 193 15.28 5.86 -12.42
N LEU A 194 14.03 5.38 -12.43
CA LEU A 194 13.68 3.96 -12.54
C LEU A 194 13.70 3.41 -13.97
N ASN A 195 13.97 4.22 -15.00
CA ASN A 195 13.91 3.75 -16.38
C ASN A 195 15.04 2.76 -16.71
N ASP A 196 16.29 3.11 -16.38
CA ASP A 196 17.45 2.39 -16.90
C ASP A 196 18.56 2.18 -15.84
N ILE A 197 18.20 1.93 -14.57
CA ILE A 197 19.20 1.57 -13.55
C ILE A 197 19.82 0.22 -13.95
N ARG A 198 21.13 0.21 -14.23
CA ARG A 198 21.83 -1.01 -14.66
C ARG A 198 22.39 -1.84 -13.52
N ASP A 199 22.84 -1.20 -12.44
CA ASP A 199 23.45 -1.89 -11.31
C ASP A 199 22.38 -2.64 -10.48
N PRO A 200 22.40 -3.99 -10.44
CA PRO A 200 21.44 -4.77 -9.65
C PRO A 200 21.46 -4.41 -8.16
N VAL A 201 22.63 -4.02 -7.62
CA VAL A 201 22.75 -3.65 -6.20
C VAL A 201 21.98 -2.36 -5.90
N THR A 202 21.99 -1.42 -6.83
CA THR A 202 21.24 -0.18 -6.74
C THR A 202 19.74 -0.43 -6.84
N ILE A 203 19.29 -1.33 -7.72
CA ILE A 203 17.88 -1.75 -7.79
C ILE A 203 17.43 -2.37 -6.47
N GLU A 204 18.23 -3.25 -5.87
CA GLU A 204 17.95 -3.81 -4.54
C GLU A 204 17.91 -2.74 -3.45
N LYS A 205 18.76 -1.70 -3.53
CA LYS A 205 18.73 -0.59 -2.59
C LYS A 205 17.41 0.17 -2.66
N VAL A 206 16.92 0.46 -3.87
CA VAL A 206 15.62 1.14 -4.05
C VAL A 206 14.47 0.27 -3.52
N PHE A 207 14.52 -1.05 -3.74
CA PHE A 207 13.51 -1.93 -3.17
C PHE A 207 13.62 -2.04 -1.64
N ILE A 208 14.82 -2.06 -1.06
CA ILE A 208 15.00 -2.04 0.41
C ILE A 208 14.31 -0.81 1.02
N ASP A 209 14.40 0.35 0.37
CA ASP A 209 13.71 1.56 0.82
C ASP A 209 12.18 1.38 0.80
N ALA A 210 11.63 0.64 -0.17
CA ALA A 210 10.20 0.38 -0.33
C ALA A 210 9.68 -0.85 0.43
N LYS A 211 10.56 -1.78 0.82
CA LYS A 211 10.23 -3.14 1.26
C LYS A 211 9.29 -3.17 2.45
N GLU A 212 9.38 -2.17 3.33
CA GLU A 212 8.62 -2.15 4.58
C GLU A 212 7.11 -2.03 4.38
N ILE A 213 6.68 -1.55 3.22
CA ILE A 213 5.26 -1.42 2.86
C ILE A 213 4.84 -2.43 1.78
N ALA A 214 5.72 -3.39 1.45
CA ALA A 214 5.44 -4.49 0.54
C ALA A 214 4.74 -5.64 1.27
N SER A 215 3.80 -6.28 0.61
CA SER A 215 3.14 -7.49 1.08
C SER A 215 4.07 -8.71 0.95
N THR A 216 3.76 -9.78 1.68
CA THR A 216 4.48 -11.05 1.57
C THR A 216 4.50 -11.58 0.13
N ASP A 217 3.41 -11.41 -0.62
CA ASP A 217 3.33 -11.87 -2.01
C ASP A 217 4.14 -10.98 -2.96
N GLU A 218 4.17 -9.67 -2.72
CA GLU A 218 5.04 -8.75 -3.47
C GLU A 218 6.52 -9.04 -3.23
N ILE A 219 6.91 -9.40 -1.99
CA ILE A 219 8.29 -9.79 -1.67
C ILE A 219 8.66 -11.09 -2.39
N LYS A 220 7.79 -12.11 -2.36
CA LYS A 220 8.01 -13.36 -3.11
C LYS A 220 8.09 -13.10 -4.61
N GLN A 221 7.25 -12.21 -5.13
CA GLN A 221 7.29 -11.80 -6.53
C GLN A 221 8.63 -11.13 -6.86
N TRP A 222 9.08 -10.19 -6.05
CA TRP A 222 10.39 -9.53 -6.18
C TRP A 222 11.54 -10.55 -6.26
N GLU A 223 11.57 -11.49 -5.31
CA GLU A 223 12.61 -12.53 -5.22
C GLU A 223 12.59 -13.50 -6.41
N SER A 224 11.45 -13.61 -7.11
CA SER A 224 11.31 -14.47 -8.29
C SER A 224 11.89 -13.86 -9.58
N PHE A 225 12.03 -12.53 -9.64
CA PHE A 225 12.50 -11.85 -10.86
C PHE A 225 13.98 -12.12 -11.11
N LYS A 226 14.29 -12.45 -12.37
CA LYS A 226 15.66 -12.79 -12.77
C LYS A 226 16.34 -11.65 -13.53
N SER A 227 15.57 -10.69 -14.02
CA SER A 227 16.09 -9.59 -14.84
C SER A 227 15.83 -8.23 -14.21
N ASN A 228 16.75 -7.29 -14.46
CA ASN A 228 16.63 -5.90 -14.01
C ASN A 228 15.39 -5.19 -14.58
N PRO A 229 15.02 -5.35 -15.87
CA PRO A 229 13.81 -4.72 -16.41
C PRO A 229 12.52 -5.15 -15.68
N GLU A 230 12.39 -6.43 -15.32
CA GLU A 230 11.24 -6.92 -14.55
C GLU A 230 11.18 -6.26 -13.16
N LYS A 231 12.33 -6.10 -12.49
CA LYS A 231 12.42 -5.44 -11.18
C LYS A 231 12.10 -3.94 -11.25
N LEU A 232 12.59 -3.25 -12.27
CA LEU A 232 12.31 -1.83 -12.48
C LEU A 232 10.82 -1.59 -12.79
N GLU A 233 10.23 -2.42 -13.66
CA GLU A 233 8.81 -2.37 -13.97
C GLU A 233 7.95 -2.66 -12.73
N PHE A 234 8.36 -3.62 -11.91
CA PHE A 234 7.73 -3.88 -10.62
C PHE A 234 7.79 -2.66 -9.71
N LEU A 235 8.94 -1.98 -9.57
CA LEU A 235 9.07 -0.79 -8.73
C LEU A 235 8.18 0.37 -9.23
N LYS A 236 8.12 0.60 -10.55
CA LYS A 236 7.23 1.61 -11.14
C LYS A 236 5.77 1.32 -10.79
N THR A 237 5.31 0.09 -11.07
CA THR A 237 3.94 -0.34 -10.79
C THR A 237 3.64 -0.36 -9.29
N PHE A 238 4.62 -0.71 -8.46
CA PHE A 238 4.51 -0.76 -7.00
C PHE A 238 4.13 0.60 -6.41
N TRP A 239 4.77 1.66 -6.89
CA TRP A 239 4.49 3.03 -6.47
C TRP A 239 3.21 3.58 -7.09
N LYS A 240 3.02 3.41 -8.40
CA LYS A 240 1.77 3.86 -9.08
C LYS A 240 0.53 3.22 -8.45
N ARG A 241 0.60 1.94 -8.06
CA ARG A 241 -0.52 1.25 -7.39
C ARG A 241 -0.90 1.82 -6.03
N ARG A 242 0.06 2.40 -5.33
CA ARG A 242 -0.15 2.97 -3.99
C ARG A 242 -0.43 4.47 -4.02
N ASP A 243 -0.42 5.06 -5.22
CA ASP A 243 -0.78 6.44 -5.40
C ASP A 243 -2.28 6.62 -5.09
N PRO A 244 -2.66 7.47 -4.11
CA PRO A 244 -4.05 7.77 -3.85
C PRO A 244 -4.75 8.43 -5.03
N ASN A 245 -4.02 9.17 -5.87
CA ASN A 245 -4.57 9.91 -6.99
C ASN A 245 -3.67 9.79 -8.23
N PRO A 246 -3.77 8.69 -8.99
CA PRO A 246 -2.91 8.49 -10.17
C PRO A 246 -3.22 9.45 -11.35
N ILE A 247 -4.20 10.36 -11.20
CA ILE A 247 -4.48 11.43 -12.17
C ILE A 247 -3.53 12.62 -11.96
N ASP A 248 -3.08 12.80 -10.72
CA ASP A 248 -2.14 13.84 -10.31
C ASP A 248 -0.71 13.44 -10.77
N PRO A 249 0.10 14.36 -11.33
CA PRO A 249 1.50 14.07 -11.61
C PRO A 249 2.32 13.74 -10.34
N VAL A 250 1.86 14.17 -9.17
CA VAL A 250 2.51 13.91 -7.88
C VAL A 250 1.98 12.63 -7.23
N ASN A 251 2.85 11.63 -7.11
CA ASN A 251 2.57 10.45 -6.29
C ASN A 251 2.75 10.78 -4.80
N GLN A 252 1.68 11.20 -4.15
CA GLN A 252 1.68 11.63 -2.75
C GLN A 252 2.17 10.53 -1.79
N ARG A 253 1.90 9.25 -2.11
CA ARG A 253 2.35 8.12 -1.28
C ARG A 253 3.86 7.91 -1.35
N LEU A 254 4.46 8.10 -2.51
CA LEU A 254 5.91 8.05 -2.71
C LEU A 254 6.59 9.16 -1.91
N ILE A 255 6.10 10.40 -2.03
CA ILE A 255 6.63 11.56 -1.31
C ILE A 255 6.57 11.33 0.21
N GLU A 256 5.40 10.98 0.73
CA GLU A 256 5.22 10.71 2.16
C GLU A 256 6.07 9.53 2.63
N HIS A 257 6.28 8.51 1.78
CA HIS A 257 7.15 7.39 2.11
C HIS A 257 8.57 7.83 2.44
N TYR A 258 9.18 8.60 1.55
CA TYR A 258 10.58 9.00 1.69
C TYR A 258 10.75 10.03 2.81
N LYS A 259 9.74 10.87 3.08
CA LYS A 259 9.67 11.70 4.30
C LYS A 259 9.74 10.83 5.57
N ARG A 260 8.92 9.79 5.66
CA ARG A 260 8.91 8.86 6.81
C ARG A 260 10.18 8.03 6.92
N LEU A 261 10.73 7.56 5.80
CA LEU A 261 11.96 6.78 5.76
C LEU A 261 13.15 7.59 6.28
N ASN A 262 13.27 8.85 5.84
CA ASN A 262 14.32 9.76 6.33
C ASN A 262 14.15 10.03 7.82
N TYR A 263 12.93 10.33 8.28
CA TYR A 263 12.65 10.52 9.72
C TYR A 263 13.01 9.27 10.54
N ALA A 264 12.64 8.08 10.06
CA ALA A 264 12.93 6.83 10.75
C ALA A 264 14.43 6.54 10.86
N ARG A 265 15.19 6.78 9.78
CA ARG A 265 16.66 6.61 9.77
C ARG A 265 17.38 7.61 10.67
N GLN A 266 16.83 8.81 10.85
CA GLN A 266 17.41 9.84 11.72
C GLN A 266 17.04 9.63 13.19
N THR A 267 15.77 9.30 13.46
CA THR A 267 15.22 9.28 14.83
C THR A 267 15.37 7.93 15.51
N TYR A 268 15.17 6.84 14.76
CA TYR A 268 15.16 5.47 15.29
C TYR A 268 16.37 4.68 14.78
N SER A 269 17.49 5.38 14.59
CA SER A 269 18.66 4.90 13.85
C SER A 269 19.28 3.65 14.47
N LYS A 270 19.81 2.76 13.63
CA LYS A 270 20.67 1.65 14.07
C LYS A 270 21.86 1.43 13.13
N ALA A 271 22.91 0.79 13.62
CA ALA A 271 24.17 0.63 12.87
C ALA A 271 24.06 -0.22 11.59
N PHE A 272 23.10 -1.16 11.55
CA PHE A 272 22.96 -2.12 10.45
C PHE A 272 21.67 -1.92 9.66
N LYS A 273 21.67 -2.35 8.39
CA LYS A 273 20.48 -2.34 7.53
C LYS A 273 19.26 -2.96 8.23
N PRO A 274 18.06 -2.35 8.12
CA PRO A 274 17.71 -1.19 7.28
C PRO A 274 17.99 0.20 7.91
N TRP A 275 18.89 0.29 8.89
CA TRP A 275 19.33 1.50 9.58
C TRP A 275 18.30 2.16 10.50
N TYR A 276 17.22 1.44 10.82
CA TYR A 276 16.28 1.81 11.86
C TYR A 276 15.79 0.58 12.64
N ASP A 277 15.39 0.77 13.89
CA ASP A 277 14.77 -0.24 14.75
C ASP A 277 13.25 -0.44 14.43
N ASP A 278 12.54 -1.26 15.20
CA ASP A 278 11.15 -1.61 14.88
C ASP A 278 10.19 -0.40 15.02
N ARG A 279 10.54 0.62 15.81
CA ARG A 279 9.78 1.89 15.86
C ARG A 279 9.84 2.59 14.51
N GLY A 280 11.01 2.61 13.88
CA GLY A 280 11.18 3.16 12.53
C GLY A 280 10.41 2.37 11.48
N ALA A 281 10.40 1.03 11.59
CA ALA A 281 9.60 0.18 10.71
C ALA A 281 8.10 0.47 10.83
N LEU A 282 7.58 0.59 12.06
CA LEU A 282 6.18 0.92 12.29
C LEU A 282 5.84 2.34 11.83
N TYR A 283 6.71 3.33 12.07
CA TYR A 283 6.54 4.70 11.64
C TYR A 283 6.44 4.81 10.11
N ILE A 284 7.24 4.06 9.35
CA ILE A 284 7.15 4.03 7.88
C ILE A 284 5.77 3.51 7.42
N LYS A 285 5.26 2.48 8.08
CA LYS A 285 3.96 1.86 7.75
C LYS A 285 2.77 2.75 8.12
N LEU A 286 2.72 3.21 9.36
CA LEU A 286 1.52 3.84 9.95
C LEU A 286 1.65 5.36 10.10
N GLY A 287 2.86 5.91 9.97
CA GLY A 287 3.13 7.31 10.26
C GLY A 287 3.26 7.57 11.75
N LYS A 288 3.18 8.85 12.11
CA LYS A 288 3.30 9.32 13.49
C LYS A 288 2.13 8.79 14.34
N PRO A 289 2.38 8.19 15.50
CA PRO A 289 1.32 7.82 16.45
C PRO A 289 0.65 9.07 17.02
N GLU A 290 -0.63 8.96 17.37
CA GLU A 290 -1.39 10.07 17.96
C GLU A 290 -0.93 10.35 19.39
N ARG A 291 -0.68 9.26 20.13
CA ARG A 291 -0.19 9.30 21.49
C ARG A 291 0.95 8.31 21.65
N VAL A 292 1.92 8.69 22.46
CA VAL A 292 3.04 7.84 22.85
C VAL A 292 3.15 7.88 24.37
N TYR A 293 3.27 6.71 24.98
CA TYR A 293 3.66 6.58 26.37
C TYR A 293 5.13 6.16 26.44
N TYR A 294 5.95 6.96 27.11
CA TYR A 294 7.35 6.65 27.38
C TYR A 294 7.47 6.05 28.78
N GLY A 295 7.93 4.81 28.86
CA GLY A 295 8.17 4.12 30.12
C GLY A 295 9.24 4.82 30.95
N ARG A 296 9.05 4.83 32.27
CA ARG A 296 10.05 5.38 33.18
C ARG A 296 11.19 4.37 33.33
N PRO A 297 12.47 4.78 33.21
CA PRO A 297 13.59 3.89 33.50
C PRO A 297 13.51 3.41 34.94
N GLN A 298 13.49 2.09 35.15
CA GLN A 298 13.56 1.47 36.47
C GLN A 298 14.66 0.42 36.49
N GLN A 299 15.20 0.10 37.66
CA GLN A 299 16.35 -0.81 37.79
C GLN A 299 16.09 -2.21 37.20
N ASN A 300 14.87 -2.72 37.31
CA ASN A 300 14.48 -4.07 36.88
C ASN A 300 13.51 -4.07 35.68
N ILE A 301 13.27 -2.90 35.08
CA ILE A 301 12.40 -2.75 33.91
C ILE A 301 13.22 -2.04 32.83
N LYS A 302 13.47 -2.74 31.72
CA LYS A 302 14.15 -2.16 30.55
C LYS A 302 13.36 -0.98 30.01
N GLU A 303 14.03 -0.07 29.31
CA GLU A 303 13.35 1.03 28.64
C GLU A 303 12.29 0.49 27.68
N ASN A 304 11.16 1.20 27.60
CA ASN A 304 10.01 0.76 26.84
C ASN A 304 9.13 1.93 26.44
N GLU A 305 8.37 1.74 25.37
CA GLU A 305 7.42 2.72 24.84
C GLU A 305 6.15 2.02 24.38
N SER A 306 5.02 2.74 24.36
CA SER A 306 3.76 2.26 23.79
C SER A 306 3.15 3.32 22.89
N TRP A 307 2.85 2.95 21.65
CA TRP A 307 2.34 3.84 20.62
C TRP A 307 0.86 3.53 20.33
N PHE A 308 0.04 4.56 20.17
CA PHE A 308 -1.42 4.44 20.02
C PHE A 308 -1.90 5.09 18.70
N TYR A 309 -2.78 4.39 17.99
CA TYR A 309 -3.29 4.75 16.66
C TYR A 309 -4.82 4.64 16.59
N ASP A 310 -5.52 5.41 17.42
CA ASP A 310 -6.97 5.38 17.52
C ASP A 310 -7.64 5.91 16.23
N ASN A 311 -7.00 6.81 15.48
CA ASN A 311 -7.40 7.23 14.11
C ASN A 311 -7.44 6.10 13.09
N ILE A 312 -6.55 5.10 13.19
CA ILE A 312 -6.51 3.98 12.25
C ILE A 312 -7.59 2.96 12.63
N LYS A 313 -7.60 2.60 13.92
CA LYS A 313 -8.56 1.66 14.50
C LYS A 313 -8.61 1.93 16.01
N ALA A 314 -9.81 2.17 16.52
CA ALA A 314 -10.01 2.42 17.95
C ALA A 314 -9.36 1.31 18.81
N GLY A 315 -8.48 1.71 19.73
CA GLY A 315 -7.77 0.81 20.62
C GLY A 315 -6.59 0.08 20.00
N LEU A 316 -6.13 0.45 18.81
CA LEU A 316 -4.90 -0.08 18.20
C LEU A 316 -3.66 0.49 18.89
N PHE A 317 -2.76 -0.38 19.35
CA PHE A 317 -1.52 0.01 20.01
C PHE A 317 -0.38 -0.97 19.72
N TYR A 318 0.85 -0.50 19.93
CA TYR A 318 2.07 -1.29 19.76
C TYR A 318 3.07 -0.99 20.88
N ASP A 319 3.63 -2.04 21.48
CA ASP A 319 4.60 -1.96 22.57
C ASP A 319 6.02 -2.20 22.07
N PHE A 320 6.96 -1.41 22.56
CA PHE A 320 8.37 -1.51 22.22
C PHE A 320 9.22 -1.64 23.48
N VAL A 321 10.25 -2.48 23.41
CA VAL A 321 11.20 -2.70 24.50
C VAL A 321 12.62 -2.56 23.97
N ASP A 322 13.48 -1.84 24.71
CA ASP A 322 14.88 -1.69 24.35
C ASP A 322 15.67 -2.99 24.59
N PHE A 323 16.44 -3.37 23.58
CA PHE A 323 17.46 -4.40 23.66
C PHE A 323 18.80 -3.84 23.18
N HIS A 324 19.58 -3.30 24.12
CA HIS A 324 20.92 -2.78 23.88
C HIS A 324 20.93 -1.57 22.91
N GLY A 325 20.02 -0.62 23.11
CA GLY A 325 19.90 0.59 22.28
C GLY A 325 19.14 0.38 20.97
N SER A 326 18.40 -0.72 20.83
CA SER A 326 17.53 -1.00 19.70
C SER A 326 16.18 -1.47 20.21
N TYR A 327 15.13 -0.71 19.90
CA TYR A 327 13.79 -1.06 20.33
C TYR A 327 13.19 -2.13 19.41
N GLN A 328 12.63 -3.17 20.02
CA GLN A 328 11.95 -4.26 19.33
C GLN A 328 10.45 -4.20 19.60
N LEU A 329 9.64 -4.45 18.57
CA LEU A 329 8.20 -4.57 18.69
C LEU A 329 7.87 -5.91 19.37
N THR A 330 7.47 -5.87 20.63
CA THR A 330 7.26 -7.08 21.44
C THR A 330 6.28 -6.88 22.58
N SER A 331 6.11 -7.89 23.42
CA SER A 331 5.34 -7.79 24.65
C SER A 331 5.99 -6.85 25.66
N LEU A 332 5.19 -6.02 26.33
CA LEU A 332 5.67 -5.23 27.47
C LEU A 332 6.22 -6.11 28.61
N PHE A 333 5.83 -7.38 28.69
CA PHE A 333 6.43 -8.34 29.63
C PHE A 333 7.92 -8.58 29.37
N ASP A 334 8.42 -8.41 28.14
CA ASP A 334 9.83 -8.60 27.83
C ASP A 334 10.73 -7.46 28.36
N ALA A 335 10.11 -6.37 28.82
CA ALA A 335 10.79 -5.31 29.56
C ALA A 335 11.13 -5.73 31.00
N VAL A 336 10.45 -6.76 31.54
CA VAL A 336 10.57 -7.17 32.94
C VAL A 336 11.78 -8.09 33.13
N ASP A 337 12.72 -7.70 33.99
CA ASP A 337 13.82 -8.55 34.44
C ASP A 337 13.31 -9.62 35.44
N HIS A 338 13.98 -10.77 35.50
CA HIS A 338 13.68 -11.86 36.44
C HIS A 338 13.72 -11.44 37.91
N SER A 339 14.40 -10.35 38.23
CA SER A 339 14.52 -9.77 39.58
C SER A 339 13.38 -8.80 39.94
N ALA A 340 12.51 -8.42 38.98
CA ALA A 340 11.44 -7.45 39.21
C ALA A 340 10.38 -7.99 40.18
N LYS A 341 9.85 -7.11 41.04
CA LYS A 341 8.76 -7.45 41.95
C LYS A 341 7.44 -7.41 41.18
N ILE A 342 6.46 -8.18 41.64
CA ILE A 342 5.11 -8.19 41.07
C ILE A 342 4.51 -6.77 41.03
N GLN A 343 4.76 -5.96 42.05
CA GLN A 343 4.29 -4.58 42.10
C GLN A 343 4.85 -3.74 40.94
N ASP A 344 6.12 -3.93 40.59
CA ASP A 344 6.77 -3.22 39.47
C ASP A 344 6.09 -3.58 38.14
N ILE A 345 5.69 -4.85 37.98
CA ILE A 345 4.95 -5.33 36.79
C ILE A 345 3.52 -4.77 36.77
N VAL A 346 2.81 -4.79 37.89
CA VAL A 346 1.46 -4.23 37.98
C VAL A 346 1.48 -2.73 37.67
N GLU A 347 2.48 -2.01 38.16
CA GLU A 347 2.69 -0.59 37.88
C GLU A 347 2.99 -0.35 36.40
N LEU A 348 3.90 -1.13 35.79
CA LEU A 348 4.23 -1.05 34.35
C LEU A 348 2.97 -1.07 33.45
N PHE A 349 2.00 -1.93 33.75
CA PHE A 349 0.73 -1.96 33.01
C PHE A 349 -0.25 -0.86 33.46
N ASN A 350 -0.38 -0.60 34.76
CA ASN A 350 -1.31 0.42 35.27
C ASN A 350 -1.00 1.83 34.76
N GLU A 351 0.27 2.17 34.57
CA GLU A 351 0.72 3.45 34.01
C GLU A 351 0.07 3.78 32.65
N ARG A 352 -0.35 2.76 31.89
CA ARG A 352 -0.96 2.88 30.55
C ARG A 352 -2.47 2.70 30.54
N SER A 353 -3.08 2.47 31.70
CA SER A 353 -4.52 2.17 31.82
C SER A 353 -5.44 3.28 31.27
N SER A 354 -5.00 4.53 31.34
CA SER A 354 -5.73 5.68 30.76
C SER A 354 -5.64 5.78 29.24
N TYR A 355 -4.70 5.07 28.61
CA TYR A 355 -4.52 5.08 27.16
C TYR A 355 -5.33 3.98 26.51
N ASN A 356 -5.33 2.78 27.10
CA ASN A 356 -6.04 1.62 26.58
C ASN A 356 -6.49 0.68 27.71
N MET A 357 -7.77 0.29 27.69
CA MET A 357 -8.38 -0.59 28.69
C MET A 357 -7.72 -1.99 28.75
N TYR A 358 -7.01 -2.40 27.70
CA TYR A 358 -6.18 -3.62 27.70
C TYR A 358 -5.23 -3.64 28.91
N TYR A 359 -4.44 -2.59 29.11
CA TYR A 359 -3.43 -2.58 30.17
C TYR A 359 -4.07 -2.61 31.57
N GLN A 360 -5.21 -1.94 31.75
CA GLN A 360 -5.96 -2.00 33.01
C GLN A 360 -6.40 -3.43 33.33
N LYS A 361 -6.92 -4.17 32.33
CA LYS A 361 -7.36 -5.56 32.51
C LYS A 361 -6.19 -6.47 32.86
N ILE A 362 -5.04 -6.29 32.22
CA ILE A 362 -3.83 -7.07 32.50
C ILE A 362 -3.31 -6.77 33.91
N ALA A 363 -3.17 -5.50 34.29
CA ALA A 363 -2.71 -5.11 35.62
C ALA A 363 -3.61 -5.68 36.73
N LEU A 364 -4.93 -5.61 36.55
CA LEU A 364 -5.90 -6.19 37.49
C LEU A 364 -5.72 -7.71 37.60
N LYS A 365 -5.59 -8.40 36.46
CA LYS A 365 -5.41 -9.87 36.43
C LYS A 365 -4.14 -10.29 37.17
N ILE A 366 -3.02 -9.61 36.93
CA ILE A 366 -1.74 -9.88 37.62
C ILE A 366 -1.91 -9.67 39.13
N LYS A 367 -2.50 -8.55 39.53
CA LYS A 367 -2.74 -8.23 40.94
C LYS A 367 -3.59 -9.30 41.62
N THR A 368 -4.74 -9.66 41.04
CA THR A 368 -5.63 -10.68 41.60
C THR A 368 -4.96 -12.05 41.70
N GLN A 369 -4.18 -12.46 40.71
CA GLN A 369 -3.44 -13.73 40.77
C GLN A 369 -2.36 -13.71 41.86
N ALA A 370 -1.68 -12.58 42.03
CA ALA A 370 -0.68 -12.42 43.08
C ALA A 370 -1.31 -12.51 44.48
N ASP A 371 -2.45 -11.83 44.69
CA ASP A 371 -3.18 -11.84 45.97
C ASP A 371 -3.63 -13.27 46.35
N VAL A 372 -4.20 -14.02 45.40
CA VAL A 372 -4.64 -15.42 45.61
C VAL A 372 -3.46 -16.33 45.97
N GLU A 373 -2.34 -16.19 45.28
CA GLU A 373 -1.14 -17.00 45.53
C GLU A 373 -0.43 -16.62 46.84
N GLN A 374 -0.52 -15.36 47.26
CA GLN A 374 -0.02 -14.92 48.56
C GLN A 374 -0.86 -15.53 49.69
N GLN A 375 -2.19 -15.47 49.61
CA GLN A 375 -3.09 -16.14 50.57
C GLN A 375 -2.80 -17.64 50.67
N ARG A 376 -2.60 -18.30 49.52
CA ARG A 376 -2.28 -19.73 49.48
C ARG A 376 -0.96 -20.08 50.20
N ILE A 377 0.07 -19.22 50.10
CA ILE A 377 1.31 -19.42 50.86
C ILE A 377 1.09 -19.16 52.33
N GLU A 378 0.38 -18.10 52.71
CA GLU A 378 0.10 -17.76 54.10
C GLU A 378 -0.63 -18.92 54.80
N GLU A 379 -1.62 -19.53 54.13
CA GLU A 379 -2.29 -20.75 54.59
C GLU A 379 -1.35 -21.95 54.69
N GLN A 380 -0.49 -22.17 53.69
CA GLN A 380 0.50 -23.27 53.73
C GLN A 380 1.55 -23.07 54.83
N MET A 381 1.99 -21.84 55.09
CA MET A 381 2.93 -21.49 56.15
C MET A 381 2.30 -21.65 57.54
N GLN A 382 1.04 -21.27 57.70
CA GLN A 382 0.28 -21.52 58.92
C GLN A 382 0.12 -23.01 59.19
N ASN A 383 -0.10 -23.82 58.14
CA ASN A 383 -0.25 -25.28 58.25
C ASN A 383 1.07 -26.04 58.43
N ALA A 384 2.21 -25.49 58.00
CA ALA A 384 3.51 -26.17 57.99
C ALA A 384 4.42 -25.89 59.21
N GLY A 385 3.95 -25.13 60.22
CA GLY A 385 4.71 -24.95 61.47
C GLY A 385 6.05 -24.21 61.32
N GLY A 386 6.16 -23.28 60.36
CA GLY A 386 7.24 -22.29 60.36
C GLY A 386 8.56 -22.67 59.68
N GLY A 387 8.58 -23.59 58.72
CA GLY A 387 9.82 -23.86 57.97
C GLY A 387 9.61 -24.35 56.55
N LEU A 388 9.70 -23.45 55.57
CA LEU A 388 10.11 -23.78 54.20
C LEU A 388 10.90 -22.61 53.60
N THR A 389 12.19 -22.84 53.36
CA THR A 389 13.05 -22.02 52.52
C THR A 389 12.75 -22.32 51.05
N GLY A 390 12.59 -21.31 50.22
CA GLY A 390 12.57 -21.52 48.77
C GLY A 390 12.06 -20.34 47.98
N ILE A 391 12.95 -19.65 47.29
CA ILE A 391 12.70 -18.54 46.36
C ILE A 391 12.13 -19.06 45.00
N GLY A 392 12.05 -20.38 44.81
CA GLY A 392 11.55 -21.04 43.59
C GLY A 392 10.08 -20.81 43.20
N PRO A 393 9.09 -20.71 44.12
CA PRO A 393 7.68 -20.54 43.76
C PRO A 393 7.38 -19.19 43.09
N LEU A 394 8.20 -18.15 43.30
CA LEU A 394 7.99 -16.82 42.72
C LEU A 394 8.30 -16.77 41.22
N ILE A 395 9.34 -17.49 40.79
CA ILE A 395 9.74 -17.57 39.37
C ILE A 395 8.68 -18.32 38.55
N ASP A 396 8.15 -19.42 39.09
CA ASP A 396 7.04 -20.19 38.47
C ASP A 396 5.70 -19.42 38.46
N ARG A 397 5.50 -18.46 39.38
CA ARG A 397 4.34 -17.55 39.39
C ARG A 397 4.44 -16.51 38.28
N LEU A 398 5.63 -15.94 38.10
CA LEU A 398 5.92 -14.97 37.04
C LEU A 398 5.82 -15.60 35.65
N SER A 399 6.32 -16.84 35.47
CA SER A 399 6.15 -17.57 34.21
C SER A 399 4.68 -17.78 33.86
N ARG A 400 3.86 -18.27 34.80
CA ARG A 400 2.43 -18.54 34.53
C ARG A 400 1.61 -17.28 34.26
N ALA A 401 1.89 -16.19 34.94
CA ALA A 401 1.25 -14.90 34.66
C ALA A 401 1.68 -14.35 33.30
N ARG A 402 2.98 -14.46 32.95
CA ARG A 402 3.54 -14.13 31.64
C ARG A 402 2.92 -14.97 30.52
N ASP A 403 2.78 -16.28 30.71
CA ASP A 403 2.20 -17.20 29.72
C ASP A 403 0.70 -16.90 29.50
N ALA A 404 -0.05 -16.64 30.56
CA ALA A 404 -1.47 -16.32 30.50
C ALA A 404 -1.77 -14.92 29.92
N ALA A 405 -0.80 -14.01 29.93
CA ALA A 405 -0.91 -12.68 29.33
C ALA A 405 -0.34 -12.64 27.91
N GLY A 406 0.74 -13.38 27.64
CA GLY A 406 1.25 -13.65 26.30
C GLY A 406 0.17 -14.25 25.41
N ALA A 407 -0.59 -15.24 25.89
CA ALA A 407 -1.72 -15.82 25.15
C ALA A 407 -2.83 -14.80 24.77
N LEU A 408 -3.00 -13.71 25.53
CA LEU A 408 -3.95 -12.64 25.20
C LEU A 408 -3.40 -11.71 24.11
N GLN A 409 -2.10 -11.41 24.17
CA GLN A 409 -1.42 -10.60 23.15
C GLN A 409 -1.29 -11.34 21.82
N THR A 410 -1.00 -12.65 21.83
CA THR A 410 -0.94 -13.45 20.60
C THR A 410 -2.31 -13.49 19.90
N ASN A 411 -3.41 -13.56 20.66
CA ASN A 411 -4.75 -13.50 20.09
C ASN A 411 -5.10 -12.13 19.47
N GLN A 412 -4.61 -11.01 20.04
CA GLN A 412 -4.75 -9.68 19.42
C GLN A 412 -3.84 -9.50 18.22
N ASN A 413 -2.55 -9.87 18.31
CA ASN A 413 -1.61 -9.83 17.18
C ASN A 413 -2.05 -10.74 16.03
N LEU A 414 -2.72 -11.88 16.30
CA LEU A 414 -3.31 -12.73 15.26
C LEU A 414 -4.54 -12.08 14.62
N GLN A 415 -5.34 -11.31 15.37
CA GLN A 415 -6.47 -10.52 14.82
C GLN A 415 -6.00 -9.25 14.07
N ASP A 416 -4.88 -8.65 14.46
CA ASP A 416 -4.35 -7.42 13.85
C ASP A 416 -3.40 -7.72 12.67
N ASN A 417 -2.65 -8.84 12.68
CA ASN A 417 -1.94 -9.33 11.48
C ASN A 417 -2.88 -9.88 10.40
N THR A 418 -4.11 -10.27 10.76
CA THR A 418 -5.17 -10.58 9.78
C THR A 418 -5.91 -9.34 9.29
N PHE A 419 -5.75 -8.19 9.95
CA PHE A 419 -6.10 -6.87 9.42
C PHE A 419 -5.07 -6.47 8.36
N ASN A 420 -5.10 -7.21 7.26
CA ASN A 420 -4.35 -7.01 6.04
C ASN A 420 -4.16 -5.51 5.78
N LEU A 421 -2.91 -5.04 5.72
CA LEU A 421 -2.53 -3.67 5.29
C LEU A 421 -3.15 -3.27 3.94
N ASN A 422 -3.72 -4.23 3.20
CA ASN A 422 -4.59 -3.99 2.04
C ASN A 422 -5.84 -3.15 2.36
N TYR A 423 -6.38 -3.19 3.58
CA TYR A 423 -7.56 -2.39 3.99
C TYR A 423 -7.19 -0.96 4.42
N VAL A 424 -6.01 -0.76 5.01
CA VAL A 424 -5.54 0.57 5.42
C VAL A 424 -5.17 1.44 4.20
N ASN A 425 -4.87 0.81 3.06
CA ASN A 425 -4.40 1.51 1.85
C ASN A 425 -5.46 2.22 0.99
N LYS A 426 -6.77 2.10 1.27
CA LYS A 426 -7.78 2.73 0.39
C LYS A 426 -8.79 3.67 1.03
N GLN A 427 -8.99 3.62 2.34
CA GLN A 427 -10.01 4.46 2.99
C GLN A 427 -9.52 5.24 4.21
N ASN A 428 -8.39 4.87 4.84
CA ASN A 428 -8.01 5.41 6.14
C ASN A 428 -6.68 6.17 6.19
N PHE A 429 -5.92 6.27 5.08
CA PHE A 429 -4.87 7.29 5.00
C PHE A 429 -5.50 8.59 4.50
N ILE A 430 -5.66 9.55 5.41
CA ILE A 430 -5.94 10.93 5.08
C ILE A 430 -4.67 11.47 4.43
N PHE A 431 -4.56 11.36 3.11
CA PHE A 431 -3.59 12.12 2.36
C PHE A 431 -4.03 13.58 2.43
N ASP A 432 -3.11 14.49 2.78
CA ASP A 432 -3.34 15.92 2.62
C ASP A 432 -3.29 16.25 1.13
N VAL A 433 -4.43 16.04 0.47
CA VAL A 433 -4.68 16.40 -0.93
C VAL A 433 -4.88 17.92 -1.11
N GLY A 434 -4.50 18.71 -0.09
CA GLY A 434 -4.56 20.17 -0.07
C GLY A 434 -5.98 20.74 0.11
N ALA A 435 -6.98 19.89 0.34
CA ALA A 435 -8.37 20.29 0.51
C ALA A 435 -9.16 19.29 1.38
N PRO A 436 -10.18 19.74 2.14
CA PRO A 436 -11.12 18.87 2.83
C PRO A 436 -11.75 17.80 1.93
N HIS A 437 -12.00 16.60 2.47
CA HIS A 437 -12.62 15.50 1.75
C HIS A 437 -14.04 15.86 1.27
N LEU A 438 -14.36 15.59 0.01
CA LEU A 438 -15.70 15.62 -0.56
C LEU A 438 -16.23 14.18 -0.67
N PRO A 439 -17.28 13.79 0.08
CA PRO A 439 -17.84 12.47 -0.03
C PRO A 439 -18.55 12.33 -1.38
N ILE A 440 -18.04 11.41 -2.21
CA ILE A 440 -18.64 11.06 -3.49
C ILE A 440 -18.94 9.57 -3.47
N ASN A 441 -19.96 9.12 -4.20
CA ASN A 441 -20.12 7.69 -4.46
C ASN A 441 -20.12 7.47 -5.97
N CYS A 442 -19.58 6.34 -6.38
CA CYS A 442 -19.50 5.97 -7.78
C CYS A 442 -19.74 4.48 -7.97
N ASN A 443 -20.24 4.13 -9.14
CA ASN A 443 -20.44 2.76 -9.57
C ASN A 443 -20.24 2.67 -11.09
N PHE A 444 -20.22 1.47 -11.65
CA PHE A 444 -20.11 1.29 -13.09
C PHE A 444 -20.88 0.05 -13.55
N ALA A 445 -21.21 0.02 -14.84
CA ALA A 445 -21.69 -1.17 -15.51
C ALA A 445 -21.14 -1.19 -16.95
N SER A 446 -20.83 -2.38 -17.46
CA SER A 446 -20.49 -2.57 -18.87
C SER A 446 -21.65 -3.16 -19.66
N PHE A 447 -21.77 -2.70 -20.90
CA PHE A 447 -22.79 -3.10 -21.87
C PHE A 447 -22.15 -3.37 -23.23
N LYS A 448 -22.90 -3.99 -24.14
CA LYS A 448 -22.44 -4.21 -25.51
C LYS A 448 -22.25 -2.84 -26.19
N GLY A 449 -21.02 -2.60 -26.63
CA GLY A 449 -20.59 -1.39 -27.29
C GLY A 449 -20.62 -1.51 -28.81
N ASN A 450 -19.85 -0.64 -29.45
CA ASN A 450 -19.69 -0.63 -30.90
C ASN A 450 -18.54 -1.55 -31.35
N LYS A 451 -18.73 -2.24 -32.48
CA LYS A 451 -17.74 -3.18 -33.05
C LYS A 451 -17.30 -4.26 -32.05
N LYS A 452 -16.05 -4.19 -31.56
CA LYS A 452 -15.43 -5.11 -30.60
C LYS A 452 -15.29 -4.51 -29.20
N ASP A 453 -15.63 -3.24 -29.04
CA ASP A 453 -15.52 -2.55 -27.77
C ASP A 453 -16.80 -2.75 -26.97
N SER A 454 -16.69 -2.47 -25.68
CA SER A 454 -17.80 -2.53 -24.73
C SER A 454 -18.04 -1.13 -24.17
N ARG A 455 -19.31 -0.78 -24.04
CA ARG A 455 -19.72 0.51 -23.48
C ARG A 455 -19.58 0.42 -21.97
N LEU A 456 -18.61 1.14 -21.41
CA LEU A 456 -18.48 1.35 -19.98
C LEU A 456 -19.27 2.60 -19.61
N GLU A 457 -20.27 2.41 -18.75
CA GLU A 457 -21.02 3.49 -18.14
C GLU A 457 -20.53 3.64 -16.69
N PHE A 458 -19.98 4.81 -16.38
CA PHE A 458 -19.48 5.16 -15.06
C PHE A 458 -20.41 6.19 -14.44
N TYR A 459 -20.94 5.92 -13.25
CA TYR A 459 -21.91 6.75 -12.57
C TYR A 459 -21.31 7.36 -11.32
N TYR A 460 -21.64 8.61 -11.01
CA TYR A 460 -21.23 9.25 -9.76
C TYR A 460 -22.30 10.17 -9.19
N VAL A 461 -22.24 10.34 -7.87
CA VAL A 461 -23.15 11.19 -7.10
C VAL A 461 -22.39 12.07 -6.12
N VAL A 462 -22.78 13.35 -6.07
CA VAL A 462 -22.22 14.36 -5.15
C VAL A 462 -23.36 15.02 -4.37
N PRO A 463 -23.40 14.95 -3.02
CA PRO A 463 -24.46 15.59 -2.25
C PRO A 463 -24.37 17.12 -2.33
N PHE A 464 -25.47 17.82 -2.65
CA PHE A 464 -25.44 19.28 -2.77
C PHE A 464 -25.10 19.97 -1.43
N ASN A 465 -25.54 19.40 -0.31
CA ASN A 465 -25.22 19.93 1.01
C ASN A 465 -23.74 19.79 1.41
N GLN A 466 -22.92 19.16 0.56
CA GLN A 466 -21.47 19.08 0.70
C GLN A 466 -20.75 20.08 -0.21
N LEU A 467 -21.48 20.81 -1.07
CA LEU A 467 -20.92 21.77 -2.01
C LEU A 467 -21.08 23.21 -1.52
N ASN A 468 -20.10 24.03 -1.87
CA ASN A 468 -20.13 25.47 -1.63
C ASN A 468 -20.85 26.17 -2.78
N PHE A 469 -22.08 26.58 -2.51
CA PHE A 469 -22.92 27.35 -3.42
C PHE A 469 -22.78 28.86 -3.17
N VAL A 470 -22.64 29.64 -4.23
CA VAL A 470 -22.64 31.12 -4.20
C VAL A 470 -23.90 31.65 -4.88
N PRO A 471 -24.42 32.84 -4.52
CA PRO A 471 -25.58 33.41 -5.21
C PRO A 471 -25.36 33.49 -6.72
N SER A 472 -26.34 33.06 -7.51
CA SER A 472 -26.24 33.07 -8.96
C SER A 472 -26.29 34.50 -9.48
N ILE A 473 -25.37 34.85 -10.40
CA ILE A 473 -25.31 36.17 -11.04
C ILE A 473 -26.36 36.28 -12.15
N SER A 474 -26.76 35.16 -12.75
CA SER A 474 -27.68 35.10 -13.89
C SER A 474 -29.14 34.85 -13.50
N GLU A 475 -29.40 34.24 -12.35
CA GLU A 475 -30.75 33.82 -11.95
C GLU A 475 -31.10 34.27 -10.52
N THR A 476 -32.13 35.11 -10.40
CA THR A 476 -32.64 35.57 -9.10
C THR A 476 -33.15 34.39 -8.24
N ASN A 477 -32.84 34.40 -6.93
CA ASN A 477 -33.20 33.35 -5.96
C ASN A 477 -32.59 31.96 -6.22
N LYS A 478 -31.53 31.87 -7.05
CA LYS A 478 -30.75 30.64 -7.22
C LYS A 478 -29.31 30.83 -6.77
N PHE A 479 -28.64 29.71 -6.55
CA PHE A 479 -27.23 29.65 -6.25
C PHE A 479 -26.53 28.79 -7.29
N SER A 480 -25.25 29.07 -7.54
CA SER A 480 -24.41 28.32 -8.47
C SER A 480 -23.17 27.76 -7.78
N THR A 481 -22.65 26.64 -8.26
CA THR A 481 -21.40 26.05 -7.78
C THR A 481 -20.64 25.40 -8.95
N GLY A 482 -19.31 25.46 -8.90
CA GLY A 482 -18.43 24.83 -9.89
C GLY A 482 -17.98 23.45 -9.43
N LEU A 483 -18.04 22.46 -10.32
CA LEU A 483 -17.38 21.18 -10.15
C LEU A 483 -16.42 20.92 -11.31
N LYS A 484 -15.19 20.54 -10.98
CA LYS A 484 -14.22 20.01 -11.94
C LYS A 484 -14.08 18.51 -11.70
N LEU A 485 -14.37 17.73 -12.72
CA LEU A 485 -14.20 16.29 -12.73
C LEU A 485 -13.01 15.93 -13.60
N ASN A 486 -12.10 15.13 -13.06
CA ASN A 486 -11.03 14.48 -13.80
C ASN A 486 -11.21 12.97 -13.65
N PHE A 487 -11.26 12.25 -14.75
CA PHE A 487 -11.43 10.80 -14.79
C PHE A 487 -10.35 10.19 -15.66
N ALA A 488 -9.77 9.08 -15.23
CA ALA A 488 -8.82 8.32 -16.03
C ALA A 488 -9.06 6.82 -15.87
N LEU A 489 -8.86 6.09 -16.97
CA LEU A 489 -8.64 4.64 -16.92
C LEU A 489 -7.19 4.36 -17.23
N PHE A 490 -6.61 3.47 -16.44
CA PHE A 490 -5.31 2.91 -16.66
C PHE A 490 -5.40 1.41 -16.85
N ASP A 491 -4.44 0.83 -17.56
CA ASP A 491 -4.25 -0.61 -17.52
C ASP A 491 -3.71 -1.07 -16.14
N LEU A 492 -3.42 -2.36 -15.99
CA LEU A 492 -2.92 -2.90 -14.72
C LEU A 492 -1.45 -2.51 -14.41
N LYS A 493 -0.73 -1.93 -15.37
CA LYS A 493 0.61 -1.35 -15.21
C LYS A 493 0.55 0.16 -14.95
N TYR A 494 -0.65 0.72 -14.88
CA TYR A 494 -0.89 2.14 -14.73
C TYR A 494 -0.38 2.96 -15.92
N ASP A 495 -0.45 2.38 -17.12
CA ASP A 495 -0.34 3.12 -18.37
C ASP A 495 -1.73 3.69 -18.73
N GLU A 496 -1.77 4.96 -19.10
CA GLU A 496 -3.02 5.67 -19.38
C GLU A 496 -3.69 5.08 -20.63
N VAL A 497 -4.94 4.65 -20.47
CA VAL A 497 -5.79 4.16 -21.55
C VAL A 497 -6.72 5.27 -22.02
N MET A 498 -7.21 6.07 -21.07
CA MET A 498 -8.00 7.26 -21.37
C MET A 498 -7.91 8.26 -20.22
N LYS A 499 -8.10 9.53 -20.57
CA LYS A 499 -8.30 10.63 -19.63
C LYS A 499 -9.42 11.54 -20.11
N LEU A 500 -10.19 12.07 -19.17
CA LEU A 500 -11.34 12.90 -19.41
C LEU A 500 -11.46 13.98 -18.33
N ASP A 501 -11.50 15.24 -18.76
CA ASP A 501 -11.75 16.37 -17.88
C ASP A 501 -13.09 17.03 -18.25
N ARG A 502 -13.84 17.46 -17.23
CA ARG A 502 -15.14 18.12 -17.36
C ARG A 502 -15.30 19.21 -16.30
N ASP A 503 -15.72 20.39 -16.75
CA ASP A 503 -16.15 21.48 -15.88
C ASP A 503 -17.67 21.60 -15.93
N TYR A 504 -18.29 21.64 -14.75
CA TYR A 504 -19.72 21.81 -14.58
C TYR A 504 -20.02 23.08 -13.81
N MET A 505 -21.03 23.81 -14.27
CA MET A 505 -21.67 24.89 -13.51
C MET A 505 -23.07 24.43 -13.14
N ILE A 506 -23.28 24.13 -11.86
CA ILE A 506 -24.57 23.67 -11.35
C ILE A 506 -25.30 24.86 -10.76
N THR A 507 -26.57 25.04 -11.12
CA THR A 507 -27.44 26.07 -10.53
C THR A 507 -28.64 25.42 -9.87
N ALA A 508 -28.93 25.80 -8.62
CA ALA A 508 -29.97 25.19 -7.78
C ALA A 508 -30.69 26.23 -6.92
N GLY A 509 -31.95 25.96 -6.58
CA GLY A 509 -32.71 26.74 -5.59
C GLY A 509 -32.32 26.40 -4.14
N GLY A 510 -32.58 27.31 -3.19
CA GLY A 510 -32.19 27.12 -1.78
C GLY A 510 -32.69 25.82 -1.14
N ASN A 511 -33.93 25.40 -1.43
CA ASN A 511 -34.49 24.13 -0.92
C ASN A 511 -33.85 22.89 -1.58
N GLU A 512 -33.34 23.03 -2.81
CA GLU A 512 -32.71 21.91 -3.53
C GLU A 512 -31.34 21.61 -2.92
N ILE A 513 -30.58 22.65 -2.54
CA ILE A 513 -29.23 22.53 -1.97
C ILE A 513 -29.22 21.64 -0.71
N THR A 514 -30.26 21.71 0.12
CA THR A 514 -30.32 20.96 1.38
C THR A 514 -30.84 19.53 1.24
N SER A 515 -31.44 19.18 0.10
CA SER A 515 -32.22 17.93 -0.04
C SER A 515 -31.86 17.09 -1.28
N HIS A 516 -31.06 17.61 -2.20
CA HIS A 516 -30.74 16.97 -3.48
C HIS A 516 -29.27 16.54 -3.60
N PHE A 517 -29.01 15.78 -4.66
CA PHE A 517 -27.70 15.30 -5.07
C PHE A 517 -27.47 15.64 -6.54
N TYR A 518 -26.23 15.92 -6.92
CA TYR A 518 -25.81 15.89 -8.31
C TYR A 518 -25.60 14.44 -8.74
N ILE A 519 -26.22 14.01 -9.83
CA ILE A 519 -25.97 12.69 -10.42
C ILE A 519 -25.57 12.89 -11.89
N ASP A 520 -24.54 12.15 -12.31
CA ASP A 520 -24.10 12.12 -13.69
C ASP A 520 -23.57 10.74 -14.10
N GLN A 521 -23.37 10.58 -15.41
CA GLN A 521 -22.77 9.41 -16.01
C GLN A 521 -21.72 9.81 -17.06
N LEU A 522 -20.71 8.95 -17.23
CA LEU A 522 -19.75 9.00 -18.32
C LEU A 522 -19.90 7.73 -19.15
N ASP A 523 -20.18 7.89 -20.44
CA ASP A 523 -20.40 6.78 -21.37
C ASP A 523 -19.23 6.69 -22.35
N ASN A 524 -18.48 5.59 -22.31
CA ASN A 524 -17.26 5.44 -23.12
C ASN A 524 -17.14 4.04 -23.73
N GLU A 525 -16.62 3.95 -24.96
CA GLU A 525 -16.33 2.68 -25.63
C GLU A 525 -14.91 2.23 -25.25
N ILE A 526 -14.79 1.12 -24.54
CA ILE A 526 -13.54 0.61 -23.98
C ILE A 526 -13.32 -0.83 -24.43
N PRO A 527 -12.10 -1.21 -24.86
CA PRO A 527 -11.80 -2.61 -25.13
C PRO A 527 -12.10 -3.50 -23.90
N PRO A 528 -12.56 -4.74 -24.10
CA PRO A 528 -12.75 -5.66 -22.99
C PRO A 528 -11.43 -5.92 -22.24
N GLY A 529 -11.47 -5.90 -20.91
CA GLY A 529 -10.25 -6.00 -20.11
C GLY A 529 -10.43 -5.60 -18.64
N LYS A 530 -9.32 -5.62 -17.91
CA LYS A 530 -9.26 -5.13 -16.53
C LYS A 530 -8.47 -3.84 -16.49
N TYR A 531 -9.01 -2.86 -15.80
CA TYR A 531 -8.49 -1.51 -15.71
C TYR A 531 -8.50 -1.02 -14.27
N VAL A 532 -7.72 0.02 -14.01
CA VAL A 532 -7.84 0.84 -12.80
C VAL A 532 -8.53 2.13 -13.20
N ALA A 533 -9.70 2.39 -12.64
CA ALA A 533 -10.37 3.68 -12.78
C ALA A 533 -9.96 4.59 -11.63
N ALA A 534 -9.68 5.84 -11.95
CA ALA A 534 -9.51 6.93 -11.00
C ALA A 534 -10.49 8.05 -11.34
N LEU A 535 -11.12 8.59 -10.30
CA LEU A 535 -12.01 9.73 -10.37
C LEU A 535 -11.56 10.75 -9.34
N GLU A 536 -11.39 11.99 -9.76
CA GLU A 536 -11.24 13.15 -8.92
C GLU A 536 -12.38 14.13 -9.20
N ILE A 537 -13.06 14.60 -8.15
CA ILE A 537 -14.04 15.69 -8.24
C ILE A 537 -13.60 16.79 -7.27
N ARG A 538 -13.35 17.99 -7.80
CA ARG A 538 -13.04 19.19 -7.02
C ARG A 538 -14.23 20.16 -7.05
N ASN A 539 -14.67 20.58 -5.88
CA ASN A 539 -15.58 21.72 -5.75
C ASN A 539 -14.73 22.99 -5.66
N ASN A 540 -14.85 23.88 -6.65
CA ASN A 540 -14.10 25.13 -6.75
C ASN A 540 -12.59 24.98 -6.42
N GLU A 541 -11.79 24.32 -7.28
CA GLU A 541 -10.32 24.06 -7.23
C GLU A 541 -9.63 23.69 -5.89
N LYS A 542 -9.90 24.37 -4.77
CA LYS A 542 -9.30 24.18 -3.45
C LYS A 542 -10.30 24.05 -2.29
N ASP A 543 -11.62 24.12 -2.51
CA ASP A 543 -12.56 24.04 -1.39
C ASP A 543 -12.68 22.62 -0.84
N ARG A 544 -12.97 21.64 -1.72
CA ARG A 544 -13.10 20.23 -1.34
C ARG A 544 -12.75 19.31 -2.50
N VAL A 545 -12.25 18.12 -2.20
CA VAL A 545 -11.89 17.12 -3.20
C VAL A 545 -12.31 15.71 -2.81
N GLY A 546 -12.90 14.98 -3.76
CA GLY A 546 -13.25 13.58 -3.64
C GLY A 546 -12.43 12.78 -4.64
N ILE A 547 -11.62 11.83 -4.17
CA ILE A 547 -10.80 10.96 -5.00
C ILE A 547 -11.22 9.51 -4.76
N TYR A 548 -11.51 8.79 -5.82
CA TYR A 548 -11.93 7.40 -5.79
C TYR A 548 -11.14 6.58 -6.80
N GLN A 549 -10.62 5.43 -6.36
CA GLN A 549 -9.85 4.53 -7.21
C GLN A 549 -10.29 3.08 -7.03
N PHE A 550 -10.65 2.41 -8.13
CA PHE A 550 -11.12 1.03 -8.09
C PHE A 550 -10.78 0.25 -9.36
N VAL A 551 -10.82 -1.07 -9.25
CA VAL A 551 -10.58 -1.96 -10.39
C VAL A 551 -11.89 -2.13 -11.14
N VAL A 552 -11.86 -1.88 -12.45
CA VAL A 552 -12.99 -2.06 -13.36
C VAL A 552 -12.71 -3.29 -14.22
N SER A 553 -13.70 -4.17 -14.34
CA SER A 553 -13.65 -5.30 -15.27
C SER A 553 -14.67 -5.06 -16.38
N VAL A 554 -14.19 -4.62 -17.55
CA VAL A 554 -15.01 -4.40 -18.74
C VAL A 554 -15.19 -5.75 -19.43
N ARG A 555 -16.43 -6.24 -19.49
CA ARG A 555 -16.74 -7.55 -20.07
C ARG A 555 -16.64 -7.54 -21.59
N ASP A 556 -16.41 -8.71 -22.18
CA ASP A 556 -16.42 -8.88 -23.63
C ASP A 556 -17.82 -9.27 -24.11
N TYR A 557 -18.42 -8.44 -24.97
CA TYR A 557 -19.71 -8.66 -25.60
C TYR A 557 -19.61 -8.93 -27.11
N SER A 558 -18.41 -9.19 -27.63
CA SER A 558 -18.15 -9.44 -29.05
C SER A 558 -18.60 -10.83 -29.53
N SER A 559 -18.80 -11.77 -28.60
CA SER A 559 -19.37 -13.09 -28.88
C SER A 559 -20.84 -13.01 -29.31
N ASP A 560 -21.24 -13.91 -30.23
CA ASP A 560 -22.63 -14.11 -30.66
C ASP A 560 -23.40 -15.11 -29.76
N THR A 561 -22.88 -15.42 -28.57
CA THR A 561 -23.56 -16.27 -27.57
C THR A 561 -24.49 -15.47 -26.68
N LEU A 562 -25.58 -16.09 -26.20
CA LEU A 562 -26.48 -15.49 -25.21
C LEU A 562 -25.66 -14.88 -24.07
N THR A 563 -25.84 -13.59 -23.84
CA THR A 563 -25.05 -12.83 -22.86
C THR A 563 -25.94 -11.82 -22.15
N VAL A 564 -25.83 -11.75 -20.83
CA VAL A 564 -26.44 -10.69 -20.01
C VAL A 564 -25.37 -9.64 -19.69
N SER A 565 -25.72 -8.35 -19.80
CA SER A 565 -24.84 -7.24 -19.41
C SER A 565 -24.51 -7.26 -17.92
N ASP A 566 -23.68 -6.33 -17.47
CA ASP A 566 -23.66 -6.02 -16.04
C ASP A 566 -25.03 -5.50 -15.58
N ILE A 567 -25.28 -5.62 -14.27
CA ILE A 567 -26.50 -5.14 -13.63
C ILE A 567 -26.25 -3.70 -13.17
N GLU A 568 -27.11 -2.79 -13.59
CA GLU A 568 -27.10 -1.41 -13.14
C GLU A 568 -28.17 -1.22 -12.06
N ILE A 569 -27.79 -0.59 -10.95
CA ILE A 569 -28.74 -0.20 -9.91
C ILE A 569 -29.31 1.18 -10.30
N ALA A 570 -30.63 1.27 -10.35
CA ALA A 570 -31.33 2.51 -10.68
C ALA A 570 -31.99 3.10 -9.44
N GLN A 571 -32.02 4.44 -9.35
CA GLN A 571 -32.88 5.15 -8.41
C GLN A 571 -34.34 5.04 -8.86
N TYR A 572 -34.58 5.15 -10.16
CA TYR A 572 -35.86 4.91 -10.81
C TYR A 572 -35.67 4.72 -12.32
N VAL A 573 -36.66 4.11 -12.97
CA VAL A 573 -36.74 3.95 -14.43
C VAL A 573 -38.01 4.64 -14.91
N ASP A 574 -37.90 5.43 -15.97
CA ASP A 574 -39.00 6.17 -16.58
C ASP A 574 -39.05 5.90 -18.09
N ASN A 575 -40.26 5.88 -18.66
CA ASN A 575 -40.52 5.67 -20.09
C ASN A 575 -40.97 6.97 -20.79
N THR A 576 -41.00 8.10 -20.09
CA THR A 576 -41.37 9.40 -20.67
C THR A 576 -40.13 10.11 -21.23
N ILE A 577 -40.14 10.38 -22.54
CA ILE A 577 -39.07 11.08 -23.26
C ILE A 577 -39.21 12.58 -22.99
N THR A 578 -38.83 13.03 -21.80
CA THR A 578 -38.87 14.45 -21.44
C THR A 578 -37.51 15.05 -21.08
N ARG A 579 -36.46 14.22 -20.94
CA ARG A 579 -35.07 14.65 -20.67
C ARG A 579 -34.07 13.76 -21.39
N GLU A 580 -33.03 14.35 -21.98
CA GLU A 580 -32.01 13.62 -22.77
C GLU A 580 -31.04 12.77 -21.92
N LYS A 581 -30.77 13.18 -20.67
CA LYS A 581 -29.80 12.50 -19.80
C LYS A 581 -30.31 11.14 -19.31
N PHE A 582 -29.42 10.13 -19.29
CA PHE A 582 -29.68 8.76 -18.82
C PHE A 582 -30.60 7.91 -19.70
N VAL A 583 -30.84 8.31 -20.96
CA VAL A 583 -31.62 7.52 -21.91
C VAL A 583 -30.76 6.41 -22.50
N LYS A 584 -31.22 5.16 -22.41
CA LYS A 584 -30.47 4.00 -22.90
C LYS A 584 -30.45 3.95 -24.44
N PRO A 585 -29.33 3.55 -25.07
CA PRO A 585 -29.22 3.54 -26.53
C PRO A 585 -30.30 2.69 -27.21
N LYS A 586 -30.88 3.23 -28.28
CA LYS A 586 -31.97 2.60 -29.07
C LYS A 586 -33.16 2.20 -28.18
N SER A 587 -33.48 3.00 -27.17
CA SER A 587 -34.55 2.77 -26.22
C SER A 587 -35.26 4.06 -25.85
N THR A 588 -36.48 3.92 -25.32
CA THR A 588 -37.21 5.01 -24.65
C THR A 588 -37.02 4.96 -23.14
N LEU A 589 -36.25 3.98 -22.63
CA LEU A 589 -35.99 3.81 -21.20
C LEU A 589 -34.98 4.85 -20.74
N LYS A 590 -35.38 5.63 -19.74
CA LYS A 590 -34.51 6.49 -18.95
C LYS A 590 -34.23 5.79 -17.63
N VAL A 591 -32.97 5.46 -17.39
CA VAL A 591 -32.54 4.72 -16.19
C VAL A 591 -31.66 5.67 -15.38
N VAL A 592 -32.20 6.27 -14.32
CA VAL A 592 -31.40 7.17 -13.49
C VAL A 592 -30.58 6.30 -12.53
N PRO A 593 -29.24 6.33 -12.58
CA PRO A 593 -28.41 5.43 -11.81
C PRO A 593 -28.52 5.74 -10.32
N ASN A 594 -28.28 4.74 -9.48
CA ASN A 594 -28.06 4.89 -8.06
C ASN A 594 -26.60 4.51 -7.74
N PRO A 595 -25.66 5.47 -7.73
CA PRO A 595 -24.26 5.20 -7.46
C PRO A 595 -23.96 4.98 -5.97
N ALA A 596 -24.96 5.01 -5.09
CA ALA A 596 -24.75 4.93 -3.64
C ALA A 596 -24.15 3.59 -3.21
N ALA A 597 -23.25 3.64 -2.23
CA ALA A 597 -22.58 2.45 -1.69
C ALA A 597 -23.52 1.49 -0.92
N GLY A 598 -24.76 1.92 -0.61
CA GLY A 598 -25.72 1.11 0.14
C GLY A 598 -27.18 1.39 -0.18
N LEU A 599 -28.01 0.37 0.00
CA LEU A 599 -29.44 0.36 -0.27
C LEU A 599 -30.22 0.39 1.06
N LEU A 600 -31.11 1.35 1.21
CA LEU A 600 -31.97 1.44 2.40
C LEU A 600 -33.12 0.43 2.27
N LYS A 601 -33.36 -0.34 3.33
CA LYS A 601 -34.40 -1.38 3.36
C LYS A 601 -35.82 -0.90 3.02
N ASN A 602 -36.15 0.36 3.30
CA ASN A 602 -37.46 0.93 3.01
C ASN A 602 -37.61 1.46 1.57
N LYS A 603 -36.57 1.36 0.75
CA LYS A 603 -36.60 1.74 -0.66
C LYS A 603 -36.51 0.49 -1.54
N PRO A 604 -37.27 0.44 -2.64
CA PRO A 604 -37.15 -0.67 -3.57
C PRO A 604 -35.77 -0.69 -4.23
N LEU A 605 -35.18 -1.87 -4.36
CA LEU A 605 -34.02 -2.10 -5.22
C LEU A 605 -34.49 -2.18 -6.66
N THR A 606 -34.25 -1.13 -7.45
CA THR A 606 -34.52 -1.16 -8.89
C THR A 606 -33.24 -1.49 -9.64
N VAL A 607 -33.32 -2.45 -10.56
CA VAL A 607 -32.18 -2.83 -11.40
C VAL A 607 -32.54 -2.81 -12.88
N TYR A 608 -31.54 -2.54 -13.70
CA TYR A 608 -31.58 -2.55 -15.16
C TYR A 608 -30.47 -3.44 -15.72
N TYR A 609 -30.74 -4.13 -16.83
CA TYR A 609 -29.75 -4.89 -17.58
C TYR A 609 -30.23 -5.14 -19.02
N GLU A 610 -29.29 -5.50 -19.89
CA GLU A 610 -29.53 -5.84 -21.29
C GLU A 610 -29.25 -7.34 -21.53
N ILE A 611 -30.07 -7.97 -22.36
CA ILE A 611 -29.92 -9.36 -22.80
C ILE A 611 -29.58 -9.34 -24.28
N TYR A 612 -28.48 -9.99 -24.66
CA TYR A 612 -27.98 -10.02 -26.03
C TYR A 612 -28.01 -11.43 -26.63
N ASN A 613 -28.10 -11.47 -27.96
CA ASN A 613 -28.01 -12.67 -28.78
C ASN A 613 -29.07 -13.74 -28.43
N LEU A 614 -30.29 -13.30 -28.12
CA LEU A 614 -31.46 -14.18 -28.01
C LEU A 614 -31.79 -14.82 -29.35
N THR A 615 -32.18 -16.09 -29.32
CA THR A 615 -32.57 -16.84 -30.52
C THR A 615 -34.02 -16.51 -30.87
N LEU A 616 -34.27 -16.17 -32.13
CA LEU A 616 -35.62 -15.97 -32.64
C LEU A 616 -36.21 -17.30 -33.13
N ASN A 617 -37.48 -17.52 -32.88
CA ASN A 617 -38.25 -18.62 -33.46
C ASN A 617 -38.64 -18.30 -34.92
N ASN A 618 -39.38 -19.22 -35.56
CA ASN A 618 -39.84 -19.06 -36.94
C ASN A 618 -40.75 -17.84 -37.16
N ASP A 619 -41.39 -17.31 -36.11
CA ASP A 619 -42.23 -16.10 -36.15
C ASP A 619 -41.43 -14.81 -35.87
N GLY A 620 -40.10 -14.91 -35.75
CA GLY A 620 -39.23 -13.76 -35.46
C GLY A 620 -39.31 -13.27 -34.02
N LYS A 621 -39.80 -14.11 -33.08
CA LYS A 621 -39.90 -13.78 -31.65
C LYS A 621 -38.85 -14.48 -30.80
N SER A 622 -38.31 -13.78 -29.82
CA SER A 622 -37.50 -14.38 -28.76
C SER A 622 -38.40 -14.88 -27.63
N SER A 623 -38.00 -15.97 -26.96
CA SER A 623 -38.67 -16.48 -25.75
C SER A 623 -37.61 -16.83 -24.72
N TYR A 624 -37.74 -16.29 -23.52
CA TYR A 624 -36.71 -16.44 -22.48
C TYR A 624 -37.30 -16.42 -21.08
N GLN A 625 -36.56 -17.05 -20.17
CA GLN A 625 -36.87 -17.15 -18.75
C GLN A 625 -35.80 -16.43 -17.95
N ILE A 626 -36.23 -15.58 -17.02
CA ILE A 626 -35.35 -14.82 -16.12
C ILE A 626 -35.54 -15.35 -14.71
N SER A 627 -34.44 -15.66 -14.03
CA SER A 627 -34.40 -16.08 -12.64
C SER A 627 -33.55 -15.09 -11.84
N TYR A 628 -34.06 -14.64 -10.71
CA TYR A 628 -33.33 -13.75 -9.79
C TYR A 628 -32.99 -14.48 -8.51
N SER A 629 -31.78 -14.31 -7.97
CA SER A 629 -31.45 -14.84 -6.65
C SER A 629 -30.63 -13.83 -5.84
N ILE A 630 -30.90 -13.74 -4.53
CA ILE A 630 -30.08 -12.95 -3.61
C ILE A 630 -29.51 -13.84 -2.51
N LYS A 631 -28.22 -13.67 -2.22
CA LYS A 631 -27.50 -14.43 -1.19
C LYS A 631 -26.79 -13.47 -0.26
N MET A 632 -26.94 -13.63 1.05
CA MET A 632 -26.17 -12.85 2.03
C MET A 632 -24.77 -13.44 2.20
N ALA A 633 -23.78 -12.59 2.47
CA ALA A 633 -22.39 -13.03 2.68
C ALA A 633 -22.21 -13.92 3.92
N GLU A 634 -22.98 -13.70 4.99
CA GLU A 634 -22.88 -14.45 6.26
C GLU A 634 -23.65 -15.78 6.26
N GLY A 635 -23.88 -16.38 5.08
CA GLY A 635 -24.55 -17.70 4.96
C GLY A 635 -26.07 -17.67 5.13
N GLY A 636 -26.67 -16.48 5.31
CA GLY A 636 -28.12 -16.30 5.31
C GLY A 636 -28.73 -16.28 3.90
N GLN A 637 -29.91 -16.88 3.73
CA GLN A 637 -30.76 -16.64 2.55
C GLN A 637 -31.88 -15.69 2.95
N GLY A 638 -32.07 -14.62 2.16
CA GLY A 638 -33.15 -13.66 2.35
C GLY A 638 -34.16 -13.73 1.20
N PHE A 639 -35.42 -13.40 1.48
CA PHE A 639 -36.50 -13.44 0.50
C PHE A 639 -36.74 -12.05 -0.12
N LEU A 640 -36.84 -12.00 -1.45
CA LEU A 640 -37.16 -10.79 -2.22
C LEU A 640 -38.51 -10.92 -2.90
N LYS A 641 -39.35 -9.89 -2.83
CA LYS A 641 -40.62 -9.80 -3.56
C LYS A 641 -40.49 -8.77 -4.69
N ALA A 642 -40.74 -9.14 -5.94
CA ALA A 642 -40.81 -8.18 -7.04
C ALA A 642 -42.08 -7.33 -6.93
N ILE A 643 -41.97 -6.02 -7.15
CA ILE A 643 -43.06 -5.04 -6.94
C ILE A 643 -43.92 -4.84 -8.21
N THR A 644 -43.51 -5.36 -9.37
CA THR A 644 -44.22 -5.14 -10.65
C THR A 644 -45.45 -6.05 -10.80
N GLY A 645 -46.60 -5.47 -11.18
CA GLY A 645 -47.94 -6.08 -11.22
C GLY A 645 -48.21 -7.17 -12.28
N VAL A 646 -47.27 -8.10 -12.52
CA VAL A 646 -47.46 -9.24 -13.42
C VAL A 646 -46.77 -10.49 -12.85
N PHE A 647 -47.25 -11.11 -11.76
CA PHE A 647 -46.91 -12.52 -11.50
C PHE A 647 -48.05 -13.33 -10.86
N GLY A 648 -48.42 -14.39 -11.57
CA GLY A 648 -49.29 -15.47 -11.12
C GLY A 648 -48.50 -16.66 -10.57
N ASN A 649 -49.16 -17.34 -9.64
CA ASN A 649 -48.90 -18.61 -8.95
C ASN A 649 -47.49 -18.94 -8.39
N LYS A 650 -47.50 -18.99 -7.05
CA LYS A 650 -46.51 -19.56 -6.14
C LYS A 650 -46.17 -21.02 -6.47
N GLN A 651 -44.88 -21.34 -6.50
CA GLN A 651 -44.38 -22.61 -5.98
C GLN A 651 -43.12 -22.35 -5.15
N GLU A 652 -43.09 -22.97 -3.97
CA GLU A 652 -42.05 -22.89 -2.95
C GLU A 652 -40.87 -23.83 -3.26
N ALA A 653 -39.76 -23.56 -2.57
CA ALA A 653 -38.52 -24.33 -2.46
C ALA A 653 -37.45 -24.10 -3.53
N SER A 654 -37.19 -22.83 -3.86
CA SER A 654 -35.84 -22.24 -3.85
C SER A 654 -35.98 -20.72 -4.08
N THR A 655 -35.02 -19.95 -3.55
CA THR A 655 -34.98 -18.48 -3.42
C THR A 655 -34.87 -17.78 -4.78
N SER A 656 -35.81 -18.03 -5.68
CA SER A 656 -35.81 -17.50 -7.04
C SER A 656 -37.19 -17.12 -7.52
N SER A 657 -37.33 -15.86 -7.95
CA SER A 657 -38.46 -15.45 -8.78
C SER A 657 -38.12 -15.78 -10.22
N ILE A 658 -39.04 -16.44 -10.92
CA ILE A 658 -38.88 -16.90 -12.29
C ILE A 658 -39.93 -16.23 -13.16
N THR A 659 -39.50 -15.63 -14.27
CA THR A 659 -40.33 -14.87 -15.19
C THR A 659 -40.11 -15.34 -16.61
N THR A 660 -41.16 -15.76 -17.31
CA THR A 660 -41.10 -16.04 -18.76
C THR A 660 -41.59 -14.84 -19.55
N LYS A 661 -40.84 -14.42 -20.57
CA LYS A 661 -41.17 -13.30 -21.46
C LYS A 661 -41.01 -13.68 -22.93
N GLU A 662 -41.74 -12.97 -23.78
CA GLU A 662 -41.56 -12.97 -25.24
C GLU A 662 -41.09 -11.60 -25.70
N GLY A 663 -40.10 -11.58 -26.59
CA GLY A 663 -39.55 -10.37 -27.19
C GLY A 663 -39.68 -10.37 -28.72
N LYS A 664 -39.35 -9.24 -29.34
CA LYS A 664 -39.37 -9.04 -30.80
C LYS A 664 -37.98 -8.85 -31.39
N SER A 665 -36.95 -9.00 -30.57
CA SER A 665 -35.57 -8.69 -30.91
C SER A 665 -34.62 -9.76 -30.37
N THR A 666 -33.43 -9.84 -30.96
CA THR A 666 -32.30 -10.61 -30.42
C THR A 666 -31.65 -9.91 -29.23
N THR A 667 -32.01 -8.64 -28.99
CA THR A 667 -31.58 -7.83 -27.85
C THR A 667 -32.79 -7.26 -27.14
N GLU A 668 -32.91 -7.54 -25.84
CA GLU A 668 -34.00 -7.05 -25.00
C GLU A 668 -33.43 -6.27 -23.81
N LYS A 669 -34.13 -5.20 -23.41
CA LYS A 669 -33.74 -4.32 -22.29
C LYS A 669 -34.74 -4.49 -21.17
N GLU A 670 -34.26 -4.85 -19.99
CA GLU A 670 -35.09 -5.28 -18.87
C GLU A 670 -34.83 -4.44 -17.63
N TYR A 671 -35.87 -4.21 -16.84
CA TYR A 671 -35.77 -3.63 -15.51
C TYR A 671 -36.81 -4.22 -14.57
N ILE A 672 -36.48 -4.24 -13.28
CA ILE A 672 -37.39 -4.74 -12.24
C ILE A 672 -37.08 -4.09 -10.89
N GLY A 673 -38.13 -3.85 -10.10
CA GLY A 673 -38.02 -3.37 -8.72
C GLY A 673 -38.28 -4.51 -7.72
N PHE A 674 -37.43 -4.64 -6.72
CA PHE A 674 -37.55 -5.60 -5.62
C PHE A 674 -37.80 -4.88 -4.30
N ASP A 675 -38.72 -5.43 -3.51
CA ASP A 675 -38.89 -5.08 -2.11
C ASP A 675 -37.84 -5.82 -1.27
N ILE A 676 -36.90 -5.06 -0.72
CA ILE A 676 -35.80 -5.53 0.12
C ILE A 676 -36.07 -5.34 1.63
N SER A 677 -37.27 -4.94 2.03
CA SER A 677 -37.58 -4.61 3.44
C SER A 677 -37.44 -5.81 4.38
N GLU A 678 -37.67 -7.02 3.88
CA GLU A 678 -37.58 -8.28 4.63
C GLU A 678 -36.15 -8.86 4.66
N LEU A 679 -35.19 -8.27 3.92
CA LEU A 679 -33.82 -8.76 3.89
C LEU A 679 -33.03 -8.35 5.15
N PRO A 680 -32.10 -9.20 5.62
CA PRO A 680 -31.13 -8.80 6.63
C PRO A 680 -30.24 -7.66 6.12
N THR A 681 -29.71 -6.85 7.04
CA THR A 681 -28.66 -5.88 6.72
C THR A 681 -27.33 -6.59 6.47
N GLY A 682 -26.44 -5.94 5.72
CA GLY A 682 -25.12 -6.46 5.40
C GLY A 682 -24.88 -6.64 3.90
N VAL A 683 -23.80 -7.35 3.58
CA VAL A 683 -23.37 -7.57 2.19
C VAL A 683 -24.20 -8.70 1.57
N ALA A 684 -24.73 -8.45 0.39
CA ALA A 684 -25.52 -9.38 -0.39
C ALA A 684 -25.03 -9.45 -1.84
N THR A 685 -25.37 -10.52 -2.53
CA THR A 685 -25.06 -10.71 -3.95
C THR A 685 -26.36 -10.99 -4.69
N LEU A 686 -26.71 -10.17 -5.67
CA LEU A 686 -27.84 -10.37 -6.58
C LEU A 686 -27.33 -11.02 -7.88
N GLU A 687 -27.92 -12.14 -8.27
CA GLU A 687 -27.72 -12.79 -9.55
C GLU A 687 -28.97 -12.65 -10.43
N VAL A 688 -28.77 -12.24 -11.67
CA VAL A 688 -29.75 -12.31 -12.76
C VAL A 688 -29.31 -13.42 -13.71
N LYS A 689 -30.11 -14.47 -13.84
CA LYS A 689 -29.87 -15.58 -14.76
C LYS A 689 -30.94 -15.60 -15.84
N VAL A 690 -30.51 -15.70 -17.10
CA VAL A 690 -31.40 -15.76 -18.27
C VAL A 690 -31.19 -17.08 -18.99
N LYS A 691 -32.30 -17.74 -19.32
CA LYS A 691 -32.36 -18.92 -20.19
C LYS A 691 -33.14 -18.57 -21.46
N ASP A 692 -32.49 -18.68 -22.60
CA ASP A 692 -33.15 -18.61 -23.90
C ASP A 692 -33.91 -19.93 -24.12
N LEU A 693 -35.23 -19.86 -24.25
CA LEU A 693 -36.09 -21.04 -24.39
C LEU A 693 -36.07 -21.61 -25.81
N ASN A 694 -35.69 -20.79 -26.80
CA ASN A 694 -35.58 -21.24 -28.20
C ASN A 694 -34.28 -21.99 -28.45
N SER A 695 -33.18 -21.64 -27.76
CA SER A 695 -31.88 -22.34 -27.90
C SER A 695 -31.46 -23.18 -26.70
N SER A 696 -32.18 -23.10 -25.58
CA SER A 696 -31.82 -23.68 -24.27
C SER A 696 -30.49 -23.18 -23.69
N LYS A 697 -29.86 -22.14 -24.26
CA LYS A 697 -28.64 -21.54 -23.71
C LYS A 697 -28.96 -20.73 -22.45
N GLU A 698 -27.99 -20.62 -21.56
CA GLU A 698 -28.11 -19.86 -20.31
C GLU A 698 -26.95 -18.87 -20.18
N SER A 699 -27.21 -17.73 -19.55
CA SER A 699 -26.21 -16.72 -19.19
C SER A 699 -26.60 -16.05 -17.89
N SER A 700 -25.64 -15.58 -17.12
CA SER A 700 -25.93 -14.84 -15.87
C SER A 700 -25.01 -13.65 -15.66
N SER A 701 -25.46 -12.78 -14.79
CA SER A 701 -24.75 -11.60 -14.32
C SER A 701 -24.98 -11.42 -12.83
N VAL A 702 -24.00 -10.86 -12.14
CA VAL A 702 -23.96 -10.79 -10.68
C VAL A 702 -23.48 -9.41 -10.25
N ILE A 703 -24.11 -8.87 -9.19
CA ILE A 703 -23.69 -7.63 -8.54
C ILE A 703 -23.68 -7.80 -7.01
N ASN A 704 -22.68 -7.19 -6.37
CA ASN A 704 -22.61 -7.10 -4.91
C ASN A 704 -23.31 -5.83 -4.42
N LEU A 705 -24.06 -5.96 -3.35
CA LEU A 705 -24.92 -4.95 -2.75
C LEU A 705 -24.62 -4.85 -1.26
N THR A 706 -24.85 -3.68 -0.67
CA THR A 706 -24.86 -3.51 0.79
C THR A 706 -26.23 -3.02 1.22
N ILE A 707 -26.90 -3.76 2.11
CA ILE A 707 -28.24 -3.44 2.61
C ILE A 707 -28.11 -2.78 3.99
N LEU A 708 -28.74 -1.62 4.16
CA LEU A 708 -28.62 -0.76 5.33
C LEU A 708 -29.98 -0.52 6.01
N ASP A 709 -29.96 -0.42 7.34
CA ASP A 709 -31.10 0.03 8.14
C ASP A 709 -31.16 1.57 8.22
N GLU A 710 -32.34 2.14 8.52
CA GLU A 710 -32.50 3.59 8.65
C GLU A 710 -31.74 4.18 9.84
N GLU A 711 -31.63 3.44 10.96
CA GLU A 711 -31.13 3.98 12.23
C GLU A 711 -29.61 4.24 12.27
N LYS A 712 -28.82 3.62 11.38
CA LYS A 712 -27.35 3.77 11.41
C LYS A 712 -26.81 5.08 10.80
N LYS A 713 -27.67 5.95 10.26
CA LYS A 713 -27.21 7.24 9.72
C LYS A 713 -26.94 8.33 10.76
N LYS A 714 -27.29 8.12 12.04
CA LYS A 714 -26.96 9.09 13.11
C LYS A 714 -25.57 8.90 13.73
N GLU A 715 -24.95 7.73 13.58
CA GLU A 715 -23.63 7.47 14.18
C GLU A 715 -22.51 7.31 13.14
N GLU A 716 -22.80 6.84 11.92
CA GLU A 716 -21.75 6.61 10.90
C GLU A 716 -21.42 7.85 10.02
N THR A 717 -21.95 9.04 10.34
CA THR A 717 -21.63 10.31 9.61
C THR A 717 -20.90 11.35 10.48
N ILE A 718 -20.54 11.01 11.73
CA ILE A 718 -19.72 11.88 12.59
C ILE A 718 -18.32 11.32 12.89
N GLN A 719 -18.03 10.06 12.53
CA GLN A 719 -16.67 9.52 12.53
C GLN A 719 -16.46 8.62 11.32
N LYS A 720 -15.99 9.20 10.22
CA LYS A 720 -15.15 8.57 9.20
C LYS A 720 -14.41 9.66 8.44
#